data_AF-A0A1Q5CD58-F1
#
_entry.id   AF-A0A1Q5CD58-F1
#
_cell.length_a   1.000
_cell.length_b   1.000
_cell.length_c   1.000
_cell.angle_alpha   90.00
_cell.angle_beta   90.00
_cell.angle_gamma   90.00
#
_symmetry.space_group_name_H-M   'P 1'
#
loop_
_entity.id
_entity.type
_entity.pdbx_description
1 polymer ?
#
loop_
_entity_poly.entity_id
_entity_poly.type
_entity_poly.pdbx_seq_one_letter_code
_entity_poly.pdbx_strand_id
1 'polypeptide(L)'
;MEKTRAAQLPTGTPADLETALRTCLAPLGLCQTFDGAVEYVQRGTGPEVLAALDDVRSTTAGRMVSAGGNWSDERVTAVADLHPGWSSENADAARLVVYRDAPVDVLARFGHLLHAIAPSDRPDSTTWLATLTDNVLKATGPRSEASHQARTRWTPDLVSEVAGAGGAPGRTPAHATLTTLLHIDDDRYSTHRYALLATDAGDTFLARHADVLAEIATVAGPGPRRLLTLRCARDAEEHAGLLAALTVDEDRSVRAEALAALAWLDGARQVELLRPHLRTAAPDRLTGVLRRLSDIDGGPAAIGEALRAPEGHPLDAERAESLRRAAGRASLAQGPGAVVPLPPTAPPADADLLTELDTRPAAARLEGDYFWPGVEQRLARIPDVRVLRNALRQAGMTDADRRVMALLTTRSTGAFGRRIGAVLTLEDAVRWWPLFAERPDLVDEYLEGFDARRHPDDEAVDTTHMMLTILECFPEVPKTLAPRLTSIALGVSRHRLAARRVLGDDPGVRAAARAALDGAEGMTRRSAAEWLAGLGEPGVAAPEPGWEFGDGVLSPATRTLPAATLWWLDRFREQALERGVPVPDVDRWLGLARPMLRTAPDGSGPVVGRLGGPLMLPPDLPTPGDSHGPAGEEYEDHHQLILTLDFSAVPDGATDLPLPPDGTLLLFVNADLEPWPAGGAVYVPAGVPVEERESSPDYEIYEYDSPEDLDAELRSAGELRLAPGVSLPSTPPDDETLARHPHAETLRDVWSDQTDGGGDWQLGGHAANFDDYGDPVPASAYPEVGEQVTDPDDWVLLAQWVGFPMSILYWTITRQDLAARRFDRVTVQMHANP
;
A
#
# COMPACT_ATOMS: atom_id res chain seq x y z
N MET A 1 18.56 16.07 -30.74
CA MET A 1 18.77 17.53 -30.87
C MET A 1 17.62 18.14 -31.66
N GLU A 2 16.50 18.43 -31.00
CA GLU A 2 15.30 18.97 -31.66
C GLU A 2 15.09 20.46 -31.40
N LYS A 3 14.26 21.09 -32.25
CA LYS A 3 14.12 22.55 -32.29
C LYS A 3 13.17 23.06 -31.21
N THR A 4 13.73 23.56 -30.12
CA THR A 4 13.04 24.41 -29.15
C THR A 4 12.42 25.62 -29.87
N ARG A 5 11.12 25.55 -30.16
CA ARG A 5 10.38 26.61 -30.86
C ARG A 5 10.16 27.77 -29.88
N ALA A 6 11.08 28.73 -29.89
CA ALA A 6 11.01 29.92 -29.03
C ALA A 6 9.64 30.60 -29.14
N ALA A 7 9.00 30.83 -27.99
CA ALA A 7 7.66 31.39 -27.91
C ALA A 7 7.66 32.87 -28.32
N GLN A 8 7.36 33.14 -29.58
CA GLN A 8 7.00 34.49 -30.02
C GLN A 8 5.61 34.83 -29.47
N LEU A 9 5.51 35.92 -28.71
CA LEU A 9 4.24 36.45 -28.23
C LEU A 9 3.32 36.78 -29.42
N PRO A 10 2.03 36.37 -29.41
CA PRO A 10 1.10 36.67 -30.49
C PRO A 10 0.94 38.18 -30.68
N THR A 11 1.07 38.63 -31.93
CA THR A 11 0.89 40.04 -32.32
C THR A 11 -0.61 40.38 -32.39
N GLY A 12 -1.29 40.38 -31.24
CA GLY A 12 -2.75 40.55 -31.18
C GLY A 12 -3.37 40.79 -29.80
N THR A 13 -2.61 40.80 -28.70
CA THR A 13 -3.18 41.01 -27.35
C THR A 13 -3.88 42.37 -27.24
N PRO A 14 -5.18 42.44 -26.84
CA PRO A 14 -5.87 43.69 -26.61
C PRO A 14 -5.17 44.56 -25.54
N ALA A 15 -4.98 45.85 -25.84
CA ALA A 15 -4.30 46.78 -24.94
C ALA A 15 -5.21 47.34 -23.82
N ASP A 16 -6.53 47.22 -23.97
CA ASP A 16 -7.53 47.69 -23.01
C ASP A 16 -8.75 46.76 -22.91
N LEU A 17 -9.54 46.98 -21.86
CA LEU A 17 -10.72 46.17 -21.51
C LEU A 17 -11.87 46.32 -22.52
N GLU A 18 -12.06 47.48 -23.15
CA GLU A 18 -13.15 47.67 -24.12
C GLU A 18 -12.87 46.87 -25.40
N THR A 19 -11.63 46.89 -25.86
CA THR A 19 -11.14 46.06 -26.97
C THR A 19 -11.23 44.59 -26.60
N ALA A 20 -10.81 44.19 -25.40
CA ALA A 20 -10.90 42.80 -24.94
C ALA A 20 -12.35 42.27 -24.89
N LEU A 21 -13.30 43.07 -24.38
CA LEU A 21 -14.72 42.70 -24.37
C LEU A 21 -15.27 42.54 -25.78
N ARG A 22 -14.95 43.44 -26.72
CA ARG A 22 -15.34 43.30 -28.13
C ARG A 22 -14.74 42.05 -28.78
N THR A 23 -13.46 41.76 -28.57
CA THR A 23 -12.81 40.56 -29.13
C THR A 23 -13.39 39.26 -28.56
N CYS A 24 -13.76 39.24 -27.27
CA CYS A 24 -14.47 38.11 -26.66
C CYS A 24 -15.87 37.88 -27.24
N LEU A 25 -16.62 38.95 -27.49
CA LEU A 25 -18.04 38.89 -27.88
C LEU A 25 -18.26 38.84 -29.40
N ALA A 26 -17.24 39.11 -30.21
CA ALA A 26 -17.30 39.18 -31.69
C ALA A 26 -18.06 38.02 -32.39
N PRO A 27 -18.01 36.74 -31.95
CA PRO A 27 -18.83 35.69 -32.57
C PRO A 27 -20.34 35.96 -32.56
N LEU A 28 -20.85 36.77 -31.61
CA LEU A 28 -22.27 37.19 -31.57
C LEU A 28 -22.67 38.09 -32.75
N GLY A 29 -21.72 38.62 -33.53
CA GLY A 29 -21.99 39.33 -34.78
C GLY A 29 -22.76 38.46 -35.79
N LEU A 30 -22.50 37.15 -35.79
CA LEU A 30 -23.23 36.15 -36.60
C LEU A 30 -24.73 36.06 -36.24
N CYS A 31 -25.12 36.53 -35.06
CA CYS A 31 -26.49 36.51 -34.53
C CYS A 31 -27.08 37.92 -34.34
N GLN A 32 -26.40 38.98 -34.79
CA GLN A 32 -26.81 40.39 -34.67
C GLN A 32 -27.02 40.90 -33.23
N THR A 33 -26.58 40.14 -32.21
CA THR A 33 -26.69 40.53 -30.78
C THR A 33 -25.43 41.21 -30.22
N PHE A 34 -24.37 41.35 -31.04
CA PHE A 34 -23.04 41.85 -30.64
C PHE A 34 -23.06 43.19 -29.90
N ASP A 35 -23.60 44.26 -30.50
CA ASP A 35 -23.49 45.60 -29.90
C ASP A 35 -24.26 45.69 -28.58
N GLY A 36 -25.47 45.12 -28.51
CA GLY A 36 -26.25 45.04 -27.27
C GLY A 36 -25.56 44.22 -26.18
N ALA A 37 -24.89 43.11 -26.55
CA ALA A 37 -24.08 42.31 -25.63
C ALA A 37 -22.89 43.11 -25.07
N VAL A 38 -22.19 43.88 -25.92
CA VAL A 38 -21.07 44.74 -25.51
C VAL A 38 -21.55 45.87 -24.60
N GLU A 39 -22.64 46.58 -24.95
CA GLU A 39 -23.17 47.67 -24.12
C GLU A 39 -23.71 47.16 -22.78
N TYR A 40 -24.38 46.01 -22.75
CA TYR A 40 -24.83 45.39 -21.51
C TYR A 40 -23.65 45.05 -20.58
N VAL A 41 -22.62 44.35 -21.06
CA VAL A 41 -21.48 43.99 -20.22
C VAL A 41 -20.69 45.24 -19.79
N GLN A 42 -20.39 46.15 -20.73
CA GLN A 42 -19.58 47.33 -20.44
C GLN A 42 -20.29 48.35 -19.53
N ARG A 43 -21.60 48.60 -19.72
CA ARG A 43 -22.32 49.75 -19.11
C ARG A 43 -23.58 49.38 -18.33
N GLY A 44 -24.06 48.14 -18.42
CA GLY A 44 -25.32 47.71 -17.79
C GLY A 44 -26.59 48.19 -18.51
N THR A 45 -26.46 48.76 -19.71
CA THR A 45 -27.58 49.23 -20.53
C THR A 45 -28.13 48.12 -21.43
N GLY A 46 -29.43 48.12 -21.69
CA GLY A 46 -30.09 47.14 -22.56
C GLY A 46 -30.15 45.70 -22.02
N PRO A 47 -30.52 45.45 -20.74
CA PRO A 47 -30.56 44.10 -20.16
C PRO A 47 -31.52 43.13 -20.87
N GLU A 48 -32.48 43.64 -21.65
CA GLU A 48 -33.35 42.87 -22.54
C GLU A 48 -32.58 42.02 -23.57
N VAL A 49 -31.32 42.35 -23.87
CA VAL A 49 -30.46 41.51 -24.73
C VAL A 49 -30.30 40.09 -24.18
N LEU A 50 -30.33 39.89 -22.85
CA LEU A 50 -30.24 38.57 -22.24
C LEU A 50 -31.38 37.63 -22.65
N ALA A 51 -32.58 38.17 -22.94
CA ALA A 51 -33.70 37.38 -23.45
C ALA A 51 -33.50 37.01 -24.93
N ALA A 52 -32.96 37.93 -25.74
CA ALA A 52 -32.62 37.67 -27.15
C ALA A 52 -31.43 36.70 -27.32
N LEU A 53 -30.64 36.45 -26.27
CA LEU A 53 -29.54 35.48 -26.27
C LEU A 53 -29.97 34.02 -26.07
N ASP A 54 -31.22 33.75 -25.67
CA ASP A 54 -31.71 32.37 -25.53
C ASP A 54 -31.81 31.66 -26.90
N ASP A 55 -32.27 32.36 -27.94
CA ASP A 55 -32.20 31.91 -29.34
C ASP A 55 -30.75 31.67 -29.82
N VAL A 56 -29.77 32.32 -29.19
CA VAL A 56 -28.34 32.21 -29.52
C VAL A 56 -27.66 31.03 -28.80
N ARG A 57 -28.24 30.54 -27.70
CA ARG A 57 -27.70 29.50 -26.80
C ARG A 57 -27.16 28.26 -27.53
N SER A 58 -27.94 27.73 -28.47
CA SER A 58 -27.61 26.50 -29.21
C SER A 58 -26.76 26.73 -30.48
N THR A 59 -26.47 27.98 -30.83
CA THR A 59 -25.74 28.33 -32.07
C THR A 59 -24.24 28.00 -31.96
N THR A 60 -23.52 28.16 -33.08
CA THR A 60 -22.05 28.15 -33.07
C THR A 60 -21.50 29.37 -32.34
N ALA A 61 -22.11 30.55 -32.51
CA ALA A 61 -21.69 31.80 -31.87
C ALA A 61 -21.77 31.73 -30.34
N GLY A 62 -22.92 31.29 -29.80
CA GLY A 62 -23.13 31.13 -28.35
C GLY A 62 -22.11 30.17 -27.74
N ARG A 63 -21.78 29.08 -28.44
CA ARG A 63 -20.77 28.10 -28.00
C ARG A 63 -19.32 28.62 -28.12
N MET A 64 -18.98 29.40 -29.14
CA MET A 64 -17.65 30.04 -29.25
C MET A 64 -17.39 30.98 -28.08
N VAL A 65 -18.36 31.84 -27.71
CA VAL A 65 -18.21 32.76 -26.58
C VAL A 65 -18.26 32.01 -25.24
N SER A 66 -19.25 31.14 -25.00
CA SER A 66 -19.38 30.43 -23.72
C SER A 66 -18.27 29.40 -23.44
N ALA A 67 -17.64 28.81 -24.46
CA ALA A 67 -16.62 27.78 -24.27
C ALA A 67 -15.18 28.24 -24.56
N GLY A 68 -14.96 29.19 -25.46
CA GLY A 68 -13.59 29.55 -25.93
C GLY A 68 -12.87 28.39 -26.61
N GLY A 69 -11.54 28.44 -26.67
CA GLY A 69 -10.70 27.39 -27.26
C GLY A 69 -10.72 27.34 -28.78
N ASN A 70 -10.19 26.25 -29.35
CA ASN A 70 -9.97 26.10 -30.79
C ASN A 70 -11.27 25.73 -31.55
N TRP A 71 -11.44 26.31 -32.74
CA TRP A 71 -12.56 26.08 -33.66
C TRP A 71 -12.03 25.83 -35.08
N SER A 72 -12.85 25.23 -35.96
CA SER A 72 -12.46 24.99 -37.35
C SER A 72 -12.32 26.28 -38.15
N ASP A 73 -11.39 26.30 -39.11
CA ASP A 73 -11.05 27.48 -39.91
C ASP A 73 -12.26 28.16 -40.57
N GLU A 74 -13.24 27.37 -41.04
CA GLU A 74 -14.53 27.85 -41.57
C GLU A 74 -15.28 28.74 -40.55
N ARG A 75 -15.33 28.33 -39.27
CA ARG A 75 -16.00 29.07 -38.19
C ARG A 75 -15.20 30.28 -37.74
N VAL A 76 -13.87 30.20 -37.81
CA VAL A 76 -12.98 31.34 -37.54
C VAL A 76 -13.12 32.40 -38.64
N THR A 77 -13.14 31.98 -39.90
CA THR A 77 -13.32 32.86 -41.08
C THR A 77 -14.66 33.58 -41.01
N ALA A 78 -15.75 32.89 -40.71
CA ALA A 78 -17.08 33.50 -40.60
C ALA A 78 -17.16 34.63 -39.56
N VAL A 79 -16.37 34.57 -38.47
CA VAL A 79 -16.27 35.68 -37.50
C VAL A 79 -15.27 36.74 -37.98
N ALA A 80 -14.16 36.35 -38.60
CA ALA A 80 -13.15 37.26 -39.12
C ALA A 80 -13.64 38.14 -40.30
N ASP A 81 -14.59 37.64 -41.11
CA ASP A 81 -15.23 38.41 -42.19
C ASP A 81 -16.08 39.58 -41.64
N LEU A 82 -16.65 39.43 -40.44
CA LEU A 82 -17.38 40.49 -39.72
C LEU A 82 -16.45 41.34 -38.84
N HIS A 83 -15.40 40.74 -38.29
CA HIS A 83 -14.43 41.35 -37.38
C HIS A 83 -12.99 41.10 -37.84
N PRO A 84 -12.47 41.86 -38.82
CA PRO A 84 -11.15 41.62 -39.42
C PRO A 84 -10.01 41.55 -38.39
N GLY A 85 -9.23 40.46 -38.45
CA GLY A 85 -8.15 40.16 -37.50
C GLY A 85 -8.57 39.35 -36.27
N TRP A 86 -9.84 38.95 -36.15
CA TRP A 86 -10.29 38.03 -35.12
C TRP A 86 -9.70 36.62 -35.30
N SER A 87 -9.35 35.97 -34.18
CA SER A 87 -8.96 34.56 -34.13
C SER A 87 -9.35 33.97 -32.76
N SER A 88 -9.44 32.64 -32.66
CA SER A 88 -9.68 31.95 -31.38
C SER A 88 -8.59 32.26 -30.33
N GLU A 89 -7.32 32.33 -30.75
CA GLU A 89 -6.20 32.70 -29.88
C GLU A 89 -6.32 34.13 -29.36
N ASN A 90 -6.68 35.08 -30.23
CA ASN A 90 -6.94 36.47 -29.84
C ASN A 90 -8.14 36.58 -28.88
N ALA A 91 -9.17 35.74 -29.05
CA ALA A 91 -10.35 35.71 -28.18
C ALA A 91 -10.07 35.11 -26.79
N ASP A 92 -9.29 34.03 -26.70
CA ASP A 92 -8.87 33.46 -25.41
C ASP A 92 -7.87 34.39 -24.70
N ALA A 93 -6.96 35.05 -25.43
CA ALA A 93 -6.08 36.08 -24.87
C ALA A 93 -6.86 37.31 -24.37
N ALA A 94 -7.86 37.76 -25.13
CA ALA A 94 -8.79 38.81 -24.69
C ALA A 94 -9.55 38.41 -23.42
N ARG A 95 -9.93 37.13 -23.29
CA ARG A 95 -10.64 36.62 -22.10
C ARG A 95 -9.78 36.67 -20.85
N LEU A 96 -8.48 36.39 -20.97
CA LEU A 96 -7.54 36.60 -19.86
C LEU A 96 -7.44 38.07 -19.44
N VAL A 97 -7.48 39.02 -20.39
CA VAL A 97 -7.54 40.47 -20.09
C VAL A 97 -8.83 40.82 -19.33
N VAL A 98 -9.99 40.30 -19.76
CA VAL A 98 -11.26 40.50 -19.03
C VAL A 98 -11.17 39.95 -17.60
N TYR A 99 -10.69 38.72 -17.40
CA TYR A 99 -10.60 38.12 -16.06
C TYR A 99 -9.51 38.73 -15.16
N ARG A 100 -8.45 39.31 -15.75
CA ARG A 100 -7.40 40.04 -15.00
C ARG A 100 -7.83 41.47 -14.65
N ASP A 101 -8.49 42.21 -15.55
CA ASP A 101 -8.62 43.67 -15.44
C ASP A 101 -10.06 44.19 -15.23
N ALA A 102 -11.11 43.40 -15.48
CA ALA A 102 -12.47 43.91 -15.42
C ALA A 102 -12.94 44.27 -13.98
N PRO A 103 -13.68 45.38 -13.80
CA PRO A 103 -14.39 45.68 -12.56
C PRO A 103 -15.40 44.59 -12.15
N VAL A 104 -15.72 44.53 -10.86
CA VAL A 104 -16.59 43.52 -10.25
C VAL A 104 -18.00 43.47 -10.89
N ASP A 105 -18.57 44.63 -11.19
CA ASP A 105 -19.88 44.75 -11.83
C ASP A 105 -19.86 44.34 -13.32
N VAL A 106 -18.74 44.59 -14.02
CA VAL A 106 -18.50 44.13 -15.40
C VAL A 106 -18.35 42.61 -15.42
N LEU A 107 -17.62 42.03 -14.46
CA LEU A 107 -17.49 40.57 -14.30
C LEU A 107 -18.85 39.91 -14.02
N ALA A 108 -19.66 40.49 -13.14
CA ALA A 108 -21.00 40.01 -12.85
C ALA A 108 -21.90 39.99 -14.11
N ARG A 109 -21.94 41.10 -14.87
CA ARG A 109 -22.72 41.16 -16.13
C ARG A 109 -22.16 40.22 -17.20
N PHE A 110 -20.84 40.05 -17.28
CA PHE A 110 -20.24 39.07 -18.17
C PHE A 110 -20.64 37.63 -17.80
N GLY A 111 -20.73 37.30 -16.51
CA GLY A 111 -21.25 36.03 -16.01
C GLY A 111 -22.72 35.78 -16.38
N HIS A 112 -23.59 36.77 -16.16
CA HIS A 112 -24.99 36.73 -16.61
C HIS A 112 -25.11 36.50 -18.12
N LEU A 113 -24.32 37.20 -18.92
CA LEU A 113 -24.30 37.01 -20.37
C LEU A 113 -23.83 35.61 -20.76
N LEU A 114 -22.72 35.13 -20.19
CA LEU A 114 -22.17 33.79 -20.45
C LEU A 114 -23.18 32.69 -20.12
N HIS A 115 -23.97 32.86 -19.06
CA HIS A 115 -25.03 31.93 -18.64
C HIS A 115 -26.26 31.96 -19.57
N ALA A 116 -26.62 33.13 -20.12
CA ALA A 116 -27.69 33.24 -21.11
C ALA A 116 -27.39 32.48 -22.41
N ILE A 117 -26.12 32.39 -22.81
CA ILE A 117 -25.68 31.64 -24.02
C ILE A 117 -25.09 30.25 -23.74
N ALA A 118 -25.03 29.80 -22.48
CA ALA A 118 -24.48 28.49 -22.15
C ALA A 118 -25.42 27.36 -22.59
N PRO A 119 -24.94 26.32 -23.32
CA PRO A 119 -25.79 25.25 -23.83
C PRO A 119 -26.45 24.45 -22.70
N SER A 120 -27.74 24.14 -22.86
CA SER A 120 -28.58 23.45 -21.87
C SER A 120 -28.11 22.03 -21.52
N ASP A 121 -27.26 21.43 -22.36
CA ASP A 121 -26.71 20.08 -22.21
C ASP A 121 -25.63 19.98 -21.10
N ARG A 122 -25.41 21.07 -20.34
CA ARG A 122 -24.61 21.09 -19.09
C ARG A 122 -25.54 21.19 -17.88
N PRO A 123 -25.83 20.08 -17.18
CA PRO A 123 -26.59 20.15 -15.92
C PRO A 123 -25.82 20.89 -14.80
N ASP A 124 -24.49 20.97 -14.91
CA ASP A 124 -23.55 21.24 -13.81
C ASP A 124 -23.36 22.74 -13.49
N SER A 125 -23.95 23.66 -14.25
CA SER A 125 -23.88 25.11 -13.96
C SER A 125 -25.27 25.72 -13.75
N THR A 126 -25.90 25.32 -12.65
CA THR A 126 -27.24 25.73 -12.21
C THR A 126 -27.38 27.23 -11.90
N THR A 127 -26.28 27.99 -11.86
CA THR A 127 -26.27 29.44 -11.64
C THR A 127 -25.26 30.16 -12.53
N TRP A 128 -25.49 31.45 -12.79
CA TRP A 128 -24.56 32.29 -13.58
C TRP A 128 -23.18 32.44 -12.93
N LEU A 129 -23.10 32.38 -11.60
CA LEU A 129 -21.85 32.49 -10.84
C LEU A 129 -20.99 31.24 -11.02
N ALA A 130 -21.62 30.05 -11.07
CA ALA A 130 -20.94 28.81 -11.45
C ALA A 130 -20.42 28.90 -12.89
N THR A 131 -21.26 29.27 -13.86
CA THR A 131 -20.87 29.40 -15.28
C THR A 131 -19.69 30.37 -15.48
N LEU A 132 -19.66 31.48 -14.74
CA LEU A 132 -18.53 32.43 -14.76
C LEU A 132 -17.25 31.80 -14.17
N THR A 133 -17.35 31.16 -13.01
CA THR A 133 -16.23 30.55 -12.29
C THR A 133 -15.58 29.43 -13.12
N ASP A 134 -16.39 28.58 -13.75
CA ASP A 134 -15.91 27.50 -14.62
C ASP A 134 -15.16 28.04 -15.85
N ASN A 135 -15.63 29.14 -16.43
CA ASN A 135 -15.01 29.76 -17.60
C ASN A 135 -13.67 30.42 -17.24
N VAL A 136 -13.58 31.07 -16.07
CA VAL A 136 -12.31 31.56 -15.50
C VAL A 136 -11.33 30.41 -15.31
N LEU A 137 -11.72 29.33 -14.65
CA LEU A 137 -10.82 28.20 -14.35
C LEU A 137 -10.35 27.50 -15.64
N LYS A 138 -11.25 27.31 -16.62
CA LYS A 138 -10.89 26.76 -17.94
C LYS A 138 -9.92 27.65 -18.72
N ALA A 139 -10.10 28.97 -18.66
CA ALA A 139 -9.23 29.93 -19.33
C ALA A 139 -7.85 30.07 -18.63
N THR A 140 -7.84 30.03 -17.30
CA THR A 140 -6.66 30.29 -16.45
C THR A 140 -5.83 29.05 -16.09
N GLY A 141 -5.99 27.96 -16.85
CA GLY A 141 -5.14 26.78 -16.78
C GLY A 141 -3.66 27.08 -17.07
N PRO A 142 -2.71 26.23 -16.62
CA PRO A 142 -1.28 26.50 -16.64
C PRO A 142 -0.71 26.49 -18.09
N ARG A 143 -0.77 27.66 -18.76
CA ARG A 143 -0.38 27.82 -20.17
C ARG A 143 0.43 29.09 -20.47
N SER A 144 0.38 30.12 -19.62
CA SER A 144 1.10 31.38 -19.83
C SER A 144 1.20 32.23 -18.56
N GLU A 145 2.10 33.22 -18.58
CA GLU A 145 2.22 34.24 -17.52
C GLU A 145 0.93 35.05 -17.36
N ALA A 146 0.29 35.46 -18.46
CA ALA A 146 -1.00 36.16 -18.41
C ALA A 146 -2.12 35.30 -17.77
N SER A 147 -2.06 33.97 -17.98
CA SER A 147 -2.96 33.03 -17.32
C SER A 147 -2.68 32.93 -15.81
N HIS A 148 -1.41 32.95 -15.40
CA HIS A 148 -1.04 33.01 -13.98
C HIS A 148 -1.52 34.30 -13.30
N GLN A 149 -1.31 35.46 -13.92
CA GLN A 149 -1.75 36.77 -13.42
C GLN A 149 -3.27 36.88 -13.30
N ALA A 150 -4.02 36.33 -14.27
CA ALA A 150 -5.47 36.25 -14.17
C ALA A 150 -5.88 35.31 -13.02
N ARG A 151 -5.26 34.12 -12.90
CA ARG A 151 -5.53 33.15 -11.82
C ARG A 151 -5.30 33.72 -10.42
N THR A 152 -4.20 34.45 -10.20
CA THR A 152 -3.87 35.03 -8.88
C THR A 152 -4.83 36.13 -8.43
N ARG A 153 -5.59 36.74 -9.34
CA ARG A 153 -6.66 37.69 -8.97
C ARG A 153 -7.93 37.00 -8.43
N TRP A 154 -8.22 35.77 -8.85
CA TRP A 154 -9.47 35.10 -8.49
C TRP A 154 -9.35 34.36 -7.17
N THR A 155 -9.70 35.06 -6.09
CA THR A 155 -9.86 34.51 -4.74
C THR A 155 -11.35 34.33 -4.40
N PRO A 156 -11.69 33.53 -3.37
CA PRO A 156 -13.07 33.47 -2.85
C PRO A 156 -13.64 34.82 -2.42
N ASP A 157 -12.80 35.75 -1.92
CA ASP A 157 -13.21 37.14 -1.67
C ASP A 157 -13.72 37.84 -2.94
N LEU A 158 -12.99 37.75 -4.06
CA LEU A 158 -13.44 38.35 -5.33
C LEU A 158 -14.70 37.66 -5.88
N VAL A 159 -14.82 36.33 -5.74
CA VAL A 159 -16.05 35.62 -6.11
C VAL A 159 -17.23 36.11 -5.27
N SER A 160 -17.02 36.43 -3.99
CA SER A 160 -18.01 37.02 -3.09
C SER A 160 -18.37 38.47 -3.45
N GLU A 161 -17.41 39.30 -3.83
CA GLU A 161 -17.69 40.64 -4.37
C GLU A 161 -18.53 40.56 -5.65
N VAL A 162 -18.17 39.68 -6.60
CA VAL A 162 -18.90 39.45 -7.85
C VAL A 162 -20.30 38.91 -7.58
N ALA A 163 -20.45 37.95 -6.65
CA ALA A 163 -21.73 37.42 -6.21
C ALA A 163 -22.65 38.52 -5.65
N GLY A 164 -22.10 39.45 -4.87
CA GLY A 164 -22.83 40.59 -4.32
C GLY A 164 -23.25 41.59 -5.39
N ALA A 165 -22.33 41.98 -6.28
CA ALA A 165 -22.61 42.93 -7.36
C ALA A 165 -23.60 42.39 -8.41
N GLY A 166 -23.58 41.07 -8.66
CA GLY A 166 -24.44 40.41 -9.64
C GLY A 166 -25.76 39.88 -9.11
N GLY A 167 -26.03 39.97 -7.80
CA GLY A 167 -27.25 39.41 -7.21
C GLY A 167 -27.32 37.88 -7.30
N ALA A 168 -26.24 37.18 -6.94
CA ALA A 168 -26.20 35.73 -6.95
C ALA A 168 -27.18 35.11 -5.92
N PRO A 169 -27.76 33.93 -6.21
CA PRO A 169 -28.70 33.28 -5.30
C PRO A 169 -28.01 32.79 -4.02
N GLY A 170 -28.48 33.28 -2.87
CA GLY A 170 -27.98 32.95 -1.54
C GLY A 170 -28.51 33.93 -0.49
N ARG A 171 -28.27 33.66 0.80
CA ARG A 171 -28.64 34.62 1.87
C ARG A 171 -27.66 35.78 2.00
N THR A 172 -26.40 35.53 1.63
CA THR A 172 -25.29 36.49 1.63
C THR A 172 -24.38 36.18 0.43
N PRO A 173 -23.52 37.12 0.00
CA PRO A 173 -22.56 36.85 -1.08
C PRO A 173 -21.57 35.72 -0.72
N ALA A 174 -21.19 35.61 0.56
CA ALA A 174 -20.36 34.52 1.06
C ALA A 174 -21.07 33.16 0.97
N HIS A 175 -22.38 33.09 1.28
CA HIS A 175 -23.18 31.88 1.08
C HIS A 175 -23.26 31.50 -0.40
N ALA A 176 -23.55 32.45 -1.30
CA ALA A 176 -23.60 32.18 -2.75
C ALA A 176 -22.24 31.68 -3.28
N THR A 177 -21.15 32.24 -2.76
CA THR A 177 -19.76 31.83 -3.07
C THR A 177 -19.47 30.42 -2.59
N LEU A 178 -19.67 30.11 -1.31
CA LEU A 178 -19.41 28.78 -0.76
C LEU A 178 -20.28 27.71 -1.43
N THR A 179 -21.57 27.99 -1.66
CA THR A 179 -22.45 27.09 -2.44
C THR A 179 -21.93 26.85 -3.86
N THR A 180 -21.36 27.87 -4.51
CA THR A 180 -20.78 27.71 -5.87
C THR A 180 -19.47 26.93 -5.87
N LEU A 181 -18.55 27.23 -4.94
CA LEU A 181 -17.22 26.62 -4.90
C LEU A 181 -17.20 25.18 -4.36
N LEU A 182 -18.25 24.80 -3.61
CA LEU A 182 -18.42 23.46 -3.01
C LEU A 182 -19.43 22.58 -3.79
N HIS A 183 -20.00 23.07 -4.89
CA HIS A 183 -20.80 22.25 -5.80
C HIS A 183 -19.86 21.34 -6.61
N ILE A 184 -19.88 20.04 -6.29
CA ILE A 184 -19.17 18.98 -6.99
C ILE A 184 -20.21 18.10 -7.68
N ASP A 185 -20.02 17.90 -8.98
CA ASP A 185 -20.90 17.16 -9.88
C ASP A 185 -20.19 15.88 -10.36
N ASP A 186 -20.94 14.82 -10.70
CA ASP A 186 -20.41 13.45 -10.93
C ASP A 186 -19.52 13.29 -12.19
N ASP A 187 -19.44 14.30 -13.08
CA ASP A 187 -18.57 14.22 -14.25
C ASP A 187 -17.09 14.48 -13.91
N ARG A 188 -16.19 13.74 -14.58
CA ARG A 188 -14.75 13.62 -14.27
C ARG A 188 -13.94 14.91 -14.49
N TYR A 189 -14.61 15.99 -14.90
CA TYR A 189 -14.04 17.32 -15.16
C TYR A 189 -14.46 18.38 -14.14
N SER A 190 -15.38 18.08 -13.20
CA SER A 190 -15.91 19.03 -12.20
C SER A 190 -14.88 19.49 -11.15
N THR A 191 -13.71 18.83 -11.11
CA THR A 191 -12.61 18.94 -10.13
C THR A 191 -11.83 20.27 -10.10
N HIS A 192 -12.44 21.37 -10.51
CA HIS A 192 -11.76 22.66 -10.68
C HIS A 192 -12.21 23.76 -9.71
N ARG A 193 -13.50 23.84 -9.32
CA ARG A 193 -14.02 24.98 -8.52
C ARG A 193 -13.36 25.14 -7.15
N TYR A 194 -13.08 24.02 -6.48
CA TYR A 194 -12.42 24.03 -5.17
C TYR A 194 -10.97 24.53 -5.21
N ALA A 195 -10.32 24.64 -6.37
CA ALA A 195 -8.96 25.14 -6.48
C ALA A 195 -8.82 26.58 -5.94
N LEU A 196 -9.90 27.36 -5.92
CA LEU A 196 -9.94 28.69 -5.32
C LEU A 196 -9.95 28.64 -3.78
N LEU A 197 -10.60 27.63 -3.20
CA LEU A 197 -10.55 27.33 -1.76
C LEU A 197 -9.22 26.67 -1.35
N ALA A 198 -8.49 26.07 -2.28
CA ALA A 198 -7.23 25.38 -2.05
C ALA A 198 -6.01 26.33 -1.90
N THR A 199 -6.22 27.53 -1.36
CA THR A 199 -5.23 28.61 -1.24
C THR A 199 -5.28 29.24 0.15
N ASP A 200 -4.22 29.95 0.57
CA ASP A 200 -4.18 30.63 1.87
C ASP A 200 -5.29 31.70 2.02
N ALA A 201 -5.69 32.32 0.90
CA ALA A 201 -6.86 33.21 0.83
C ALA A 201 -8.17 32.42 1.01
N GLY A 202 -8.26 31.21 0.47
CA GLY A 202 -9.35 30.28 0.67
C GLY A 202 -9.49 29.83 2.13
N ASP A 203 -8.40 29.39 2.76
CA ASP A 203 -8.39 29.02 4.17
C ASP A 203 -8.81 30.23 5.06
N THR A 204 -8.27 31.42 4.77
CA THR A 204 -8.67 32.69 5.44
C THR A 204 -10.15 33.01 5.27
N PHE A 205 -10.71 32.76 4.08
CA PHE A 205 -12.13 33.00 3.77
C PHE A 205 -13.04 31.98 4.47
N LEU A 206 -12.62 30.71 4.56
CA LEU A 206 -13.34 29.66 5.28
C LEU A 206 -13.42 29.98 6.77
N ALA A 207 -12.31 30.34 7.42
CA ALA A 207 -12.27 30.73 8.84
C ALA A 207 -13.21 31.91 9.13
N ARG A 208 -13.16 32.96 8.30
CA ARG A 208 -13.99 34.18 8.44
C ARG A 208 -15.50 33.92 8.27
N HIS A 209 -15.88 32.80 7.66
CA HIS A 209 -17.27 32.46 7.33
C HIS A 209 -17.66 31.06 7.83
N ALA A 210 -17.06 30.62 8.94
CA ALA A 210 -17.26 29.30 9.53
C ALA A 210 -18.73 28.99 9.91
N ASP A 211 -19.54 30.01 10.20
CA ASP A 211 -20.97 29.90 10.47
C ASP A 211 -21.78 29.52 9.21
N VAL A 212 -21.56 30.23 8.11
CA VAL A 212 -22.15 29.96 6.79
C VAL A 212 -21.63 28.64 6.22
N LEU A 213 -20.35 28.34 6.47
CA LEU A 213 -19.70 27.10 6.06
C LEU A 213 -20.34 25.89 6.75
N ALA A 214 -20.60 25.97 8.05
CA ALA A 214 -21.22 24.88 8.80
C ALA A 214 -22.65 24.58 8.29
N GLU A 215 -23.43 25.60 7.96
CA GLU A 215 -24.74 25.40 7.32
C GLU A 215 -24.61 24.66 5.98
N ILE A 216 -23.75 25.15 5.08
CA ILE A 216 -23.59 24.57 3.73
C ILE A 216 -23.05 23.13 3.82
N ALA A 217 -22.14 22.84 4.74
CA ALA A 217 -21.60 21.50 4.97
C ALA A 217 -22.70 20.48 5.34
N THR A 218 -23.72 20.86 6.12
CA THR A 218 -24.80 19.92 6.50
C THR A 218 -25.71 19.48 5.36
N VAL A 219 -25.73 20.21 4.24
CA VAL A 219 -26.57 19.90 3.06
C VAL A 219 -25.76 19.49 1.83
N ALA A 220 -24.43 19.56 1.89
CA ALA A 220 -23.54 19.14 0.81
C ALA A 220 -23.36 17.61 0.78
N GLY A 221 -23.04 17.06 -0.40
CA GLY A 221 -22.73 15.63 -0.56
C GLY A 221 -21.39 15.21 0.09
N PRO A 222 -21.07 13.90 0.11
CA PRO A 222 -19.90 13.38 0.83
C PRO A 222 -18.57 13.94 0.29
N GLY A 223 -18.41 14.09 -1.03
CA GLY A 223 -17.19 14.65 -1.64
C GLY A 223 -16.84 16.06 -1.14
N PRO A 224 -17.76 17.04 -1.21
CA PRO A 224 -17.56 18.35 -0.59
C PRO A 224 -17.30 18.31 0.92
N ARG A 225 -18.00 17.46 1.69
CA ARG A 225 -17.79 17.32 3.14
C ARG A 225 -16.38 16.80 3.47
N ARG A 226 -15.87 15.85 2.68
CA ARG A 226 -14.48 15.32 2.76
C ARG A 226 -13.46 16.43 2.50
N LEU A 227 -13.58 17.12 1.37
CA LEU A 227 -12.72 18.26 1.00
C LEU A 227 -12.67 19.34 2.11
N LEU A 228 -13.83 19.72 2.66
CA LEU A 228 -13.91 20.69 3.74
C LEU A 228 -13.20 20.21 5.00
N THR A 229 -13.33 18.92 5.34
CA THR A 229 -12.69 18.34 6.51
C THR A 229 -11.16 18.49 6.45
N LEU A 230 -10.56 18.19 5.29
CA LEU A 230 -9.12 18.37 5.06
C LEU A 230 -8.67 19.84 5.11
N ARG A 231 -9.52 20.79 4.66
CA ARG A 231 -9.21 22.24 4.73
C ARG A 231 -9.32 22.76 6.16
N CYS A 232 -10.43 22.47 6.84
CA CYS A 232 -10.69 22.85 8.23
C CYS A 232 -9.64 22.28 9.20
N ALA A 233 -8.99 21.15 8.88
CA ALA A 233 -7.89 20.61 9.68
C ALA A 233 -6.65 21.52 9.75
N ARG A 234 -6.49 22.51 8.84
CA ARG A 234 -5.39 23.49 8.89
C ARG A 234 -5.53 24.48 10.05
N ASP A 235 -6.78 24.84 10.39
CA ASP A 235 -7.12 25.70 11.54
C ASP A 235 -8.24 25.03 12.35
N ALA A 236 -7.88 23.91 12.98
CA ALA A 236 -8.83 23.00 13.58
C ALA A 236 -9.61 23.58 14.77
N GLU A 237 -9.13 24.67 15.41
CA GLU A 237 -9.79 25.27 16.57
C GLU A 237 -10.91 26.24 16.12
N GLU A 238 -10.65 27.12 15.16
CA GLU A 238 -11.68 27.98 14.54
C GLU A 238 -12.79 27.13 13.88
N HIS A 239 -12.45 25.95 13.36
CA HIS A 239 -13.39 25.01 12.75
C HIS A 239 -13.87 23.87 13.69
N ALA A 240 -13.52 23.89 14.97
CA ALA A 240 -13.72 22.77 15.90
C ALA A 240 -15.17 22.26 15.98
N GLY A 241 -16.15 23.18 15.97
CA GLY A 241 -17.57 22.82 16.04
C GLY A 241 -18.10 22.12 14.78
N LEU A 242 -17.58 22.47 13.61
CA LEU A 242 -17.92 21.80 12.34
C LEU A 242 -17.26 20.42 12.27
N LEU A 243 -15.97 20.35 12.62
CA LEU A 243 -15.24 19.08 12.69
C LEU A 243 -15.90 18.10 13.67
N ALA A 244 -16.38 18.58 14.83
CA ALA A 244 -17.18 17.79 15.77
C ALA A 244 -18.44 17.20 15.14
N ALA A 245 -19.26 18.02 14.48
CA ALA A 245 -20.48 17.56 13.82
C ALA A 245 -20.20 16.48 12.75
N LEU A 246 -19.12 16.64 11.98
CA LEU A 246 -18.72 15.71 10.93
C LEU A 246 -18.17 14.36 11.47
N THR A 247 -17.78 14.26 12.75
CA THR A 247 -17.40 12.96 13.35
C THR A 247 -18.55 11.95 13.43
N VAL A 248 -19.79 12.40 13.24
CA VAL A 248 -21.01 11.58 13.23
C VAL A 248 -21.84 11.77 11.95
N ASP A 249 -21.17 12.19 10.87
CA ASP A 249 -21.68 12.20 9.50
C ASP A 249 -22.19 10.80 9.08
N GLU A 250 -22.99 10.71 8.01
CA GLU A 250 -23.46 9.42 7.48
C GLU A 250 -22.37 8.68 6.67
N ASP A 251 -21.46 9.42 6.03
CA ASP A 251 -20.34 8.89 5.26
C ASP A 251 -19.19 8.42 6.17
N ARG A 252 -18.64 7.23 5.88
CA ARG A 252 -17.60 6.61 6.71
C ARG A 252 -16.26 7.34 6.63
N SER A 253 -15.91 7.88 5.47
CA SER A 253 -14.64 8.56 5.22
C SER A 253 -14.65 9.97 5.80
N VAL A 254 -15.76 10.69 5.64
CA VAL A 254 -15.98 12.00 6.30
C VAL A 254 -15.84 11.88 7.82
N ARG A 255 -16.46 10.86 8.45
CA ARG A 255 -16.28 10.60 9.90
C ARG A 255 -14.81 10.36 10.27
N ALA A 256 -14.07 9.59 9.46
CA ALA A 256 -12.70 9.18 9.75
C ALA A 256 -11.72 10.38 9.66
N GLU A 257 -11.87 11.22 8.64
CA GLU A 257 -11.09 12.45 8.49
C GLU A 257 -11.45 13.48 9.56
N ALA A 258 -12.73 13.63 9.91
CA ALA A 258 -13.17 14.63 10.90
C ALA A 258 -12.63 14.32 12.31
N LEU A 259 -12.59 13.02 12.65
CA LEU A 259 -11.92 12.55 13.85
C LEU A 259 -10.41 12.83 13.81
N ALA A 260 -9.75 12.64 12.66
CA ALA A 260 -8.32 12.96 12.49
C ALA A 260 -8.03 14.48 12.58
N ALA A 261 -8.92 15.33 12.06
CA ALA A 261 -8.80 16.78 12.14
C ALA A 261 -8.93 17.29 13.58
N LEU A 262 -9.90 16.79 14.36
CA LEU A 262 -10.04 17.13 15.79
C LEU A 262 -8.85 16.68 16.66
N ALA A 263 -8.10 15.68 16.23
CA ALA A 263 -7.04 15.10 17.04
C ALA A 263 -5.81 15.99 17.22
N TRP A 264 -5.74 17.10 16.48
CA TRP A 264 -4.79 18.22 16.67
C TRP A 264 -5.16 19.17 17.83
N LEU A 265 -6.41 19.15 18.31
CA LEU A 265 -6.84 19.93 19.47
C LEU A 265 -6.34 19.29 20.77
N ASP A 266 -6.38 20.00 21.91
CA ASP A 266 -6.05 19.36 23.18
C ASP A 266 -7.08 18.30 23.60
N GLY A 267 -6.68 17.37 24.48
CA GLY A 267 -7.54 16.25 24.89
C GLY A 267 -8.81 16.67 25.64
N ALA A 268 -8.76 17.74 26.44
CA ALA A 268 -9.93 18.25 27.16
C ALA A 268 -10.91 18.92 26.19
N ARG A 269 -10.40 19.67 25.20
CA ARG A 269 -11.20 20.27 24.12
C ARG A 269 -11.88 19.22 23.25
N GLN A 270 -11.18 18.15 22.89
CA GLN A 270 -11.79 16.99 22.20
C GLN A 270 -12.88 16.32 23.04
N VAL A 271 -12.66 16.14 24.35
CA VAL A 271 -13.68 15.60 25.27
C VAL A 271 -14.89 16.53 25.41
N GLU A 272 -14.71 17.85 25.40
CA GLU A 272 -15.80 18.84 25.40
C GLU A 272 -16.68 18.68 24.15
N LEU A 273 -16.05 18.67 22.96
CA LEU A 273 -16.71 18.65 21.65
C LEU A 273 -17.40 17.31 21.34
N LEU A 274 -16.80 16.18 21.73
CA LEU A 274 -17.32 14.84 21.41
C LEU A 274 -18.35 14.32 22.42
N ARG A 275 -18.36 14.82 23.66
CA ARG A 275 -19.29 14.38 24.72
C ARG A 275 -20.78 14.52 24.38
N PRO A 276 -21.27 15.58 23.70
CA PRO A 276 -22.68 15.66 23.28
C PRO A 276 -23.11 14.51 22.37
N HIS A 277 -22.23 14.11 21.43
CA HIS A 277 -22.53 13.08 20.45
C HIS A 277 -22.84 11.72 21.09
N LEU A 278 -22.24 11.40 22.24
CA LEU A 278 -22.51 10.18 23.02
C LEU A 278 -23.99 9.93 23.36
N ARG A 279 -24.85 10.97 23.29
CA ARG A 279 -26.30 10.87 23.50
C ARG A 279 -27.14 11.29 22.29
N THR A 280 -26.61 12.09 21.36
CA THR A 280 -27.37 12.60 20.20
C THR A 280 -27.14 11.82 18.90
N ALA A 281 -25.95 11.26 18.68
CA ALA A 281 -25.60 10.59 17.43
C ALA A 281 -26.15 9.15 17.35
N ALA A 282 -26.49 8.70 16.14
CA ALA A 282 -27.02 7.35 15.92
C ALA A 282 -25.98 6.25 16.29
N PRO A 283 -26.41 5.08 16.81
CA PRO A 283 -25.48 4.09 17.37
C PRO A 283 -24.41 3.57 16.40
N ASP A 284 -24.78 3.38 15.13
CA ASP A 284 -23.92 3.01 14.00
C ASP A 284 -22.76 3.99 13.77
N ARG A 285 -22.98 5.27 14.07
CA ARG A 285 -22.02 6.36 13.84
C ARG A 285 -21.10 6.60 15.04
N LEU A 286 -21.50 6.15 16.23
CA LEU A 286 -20.77 6.39 17.48
C LEU A 286 -19.43 5.65 17.58
N THR A 287 -19.21 4.58 16.81
CA THR A 287 -18.03 3.72 16.93
C THR A 287 -16.70 4.49 16.90
N GLY A 288 -16.54 5.44 15.96
CA GLY A 288 -15.31 6.26 15.87
C GLY A 288 -15.15 7.25 17.03
N VAL A 289 -16.25 7.88 17.46
CA VAL A 289 -16.28 8.83 18.58
C VAL A 289 -15.96 8.13 19.91
N LEU A 290 -16.58 6.97 20.16
CA LEU A 290 -16.29 6.14 21.33
C LEU A 290 -14.83 5.70 21.36
N ARG A 291 -14.31 5.26 20.21
CA ARG A 291 -12.92 4.80 20.07
C ARG A 291 -11.92 5.92 20.37
N ARG A 292 -12.13 7.13 19.81
CA ARG A 292 -11.29 8.29 20.11
C ARG A 292 -11.38 8.72 21.58
N LEU A 293 -12.58 8.69 22.17
CA LEU A 293 -12.77 9.01 23.59
C LEU A 293 -12.15 7.95 24.52
N SER A 294 -12.01 6.69 24.12
CA SER A 294 -11.27 5.70 24.92
C SER A 294 -9.75 5.95 24.94
N ASP A 295 -9.19 6.56 23.90
CA ASP A 295 -7.75 6.77 23.71
C ASP A 295 -7.23 8.14 24.25
N ILE A 296 -8.07 8.98 24.89
CA ILE A 296 -7.69 10.32 25.41
C ILE A 296 -8.08 10.55 26.87
N ASP A 297 -7.28 11.33 27.60
CA ASP A 297 -7.49 11.62 29.02
C ASP A 297 -8.86 12.25 29.30
N GLY A 298 -9.54 11.76 30.34
CA GLY A 298 -10.90 12.17 30.71
C GLY A 298 -12.02 11.62 29.81
N GLY A 299 -11.70 11.10 28.62
CA GLY A 299 -12.68 10.51 27.70
C GLY A 299 -13.39 9.25 28.24
N PRO A 300 -12.69 8.29 28.88
CA PRO A 300 -13.34 7.16 29.56
C PRO A 300 -14.28 7.57 30.69
N ALA A 301 -13.98 8.68 31.38
CA ALA A 301 -14.89 9.25 32.38
C ALA A 301 -16.16 9.81 31.73
N ALA A 302 -16.04 10.51 30.59
CA ALA A 302 -17.18 11.00 29.81
C ALA A 302 -18.07 9.85 29.26
N ILE A 303 -17.47 8.74 28.81
CA ILE A 303 -18.20 7.50 28.44
C ILE A 303 -18.95 6.94 29.66
N GLY A 304 -18.28 6.84 30.81
CA GLY A 304 -18.87 6.40 32.07
C GLY A 304 -19.95 7.33 32.62
N GLU A 305 -19.92 8.62 32.30
CA GLU A 305 -20.98 9.60 32.60
C GLU A 305 -22.15 9.48 31.62
N ALA A 306 -21.89 9.26 30.33
CA ALA A 306 -22.93 9.04 29.33
C ALA A 306 -23.79 7.81 29.69
N LEU A 307 -23.15 6.71 30.14
CA LEU A 307 -23.81 5.51 30.69
C LEU A 307 -24.70 5.78 31.92
N ARG A 308 -24.34 6.76 32.75
CA ARG A 308 -25.14 7.20 33.90
C ARG A 308 -26.27 8.12 33.39
N ALA A 309 -27.28 7.49 32.81
CA ALA A 309 -28.49 8.17 32.34
C ALA A 309 -29.19 8.91 33.50
N PRO A 310 -29.62 10.17 33.30
CA PRO A 310 -30.42 10.88 34.29
C PRO A 310 -31.81 10.26 34.42
N GLU A 311 -32.42 10.40 35.60
CA GLU A 311 -33.76 9.87 35.86
C GLU A 311 -34.78 10.42 34.85
N GLY A 312 -35.57 9.52 34.24
CA GLY A 312 -36.60 9.84 33.24
C GLY A 312 -36.19 9.68 31.77
N HIS A 313 -34.89 9.63 31.44
CA HIS A 313 -34.40 9.51 30.06
C HIS A 313 -33.40 8.35 29.89
N PRO A 314 -33.87 7.09 29.81
CA PRO A 314 -33.00 5.95 29.57
C PRO A 314 -32.39 5.98 28.16
N LEU A 315 -31.17 5.44 28.04
CA LEU A 315 -30.55 5.15 26.75
C LEU A 315 -31.27 3.98 26.05
N ASP A 316 -31.25 3.97 24.73
CA ASP A 316 -31.58 2.80 23.92
C ASP A 316 -30.58 1.65 24.15
N ALA A 317 -31.00 0.42 23.83
CA ALA A 317 -30.24 -0.78 24.15
C ALA A 317 -28.89 -0.86 23.42
N GLU A 318 -28.85 -0.47 22.14
CA GLU A 318 -27.69 -0.57 21.26
C GLU A 318 -26.60 0.43 21.65
N ARG A 319 -26.96 1.70 21.82
CA ARG A 319 -26.05 2.75 22.35
C ARG A 319 -25.55 2.38 23.74
N ALA A 320 -26.42 1.85 24.61
CA ALA A 320 -26.02 1.42 25.94
C ALA A 320 -25.07 0.20 25.92
N GLU A 321 -25.21 -0.72 24.96
CA GLU A 321 -24.27 -1.82 24.74
C GLU A 321 -22.92 -1.30 24.23
N SER A 322 -22.91 -0.48 23.18
CA SER A 322 -21.71 0.11 22.61
C SER A 322 -20.91 0.95 23.62
N LEU A 323 -21.60 1.74 24.45
CA LEU A 323 -21.00 2.46 25.57
C LEU A 323 -20.41 1.51 26.64
N ARG A 324 -21.09 0.41 26.99
CA ARG A 324 -20.55 -0.60 27.92
C ARG A 324 -19.32 -1.31 27.36
N ARG A 325 -19.34 -1.67 26.06
CA ARG A 325 -18.21 -2.29 25.34
C ARG A 325 -17.00 -1.34 25.26
N ALA A 326 -17.23 -0.05 25.06
CA ALA A 326 -16.18 0.98 25.09
C ALA A 326 -15.60 1.17 26.50
N ALA A 327 -16.47 1.29 27.53
CA ALA A 327 -16.05 1.42 28.92
C ALA A 327 -15.27 0.18 29.41
N GLY A 328 -15.68 -1.03 29.02
CA GLY A 328 -14.98 -2.27 29.32
C GLY A 328 -13.56 -2.29 28.75
N ARG A 329 -13.38 -1.94 27.47
CA ARG A 329 -12.04 -1.86 26.85
C ARG A 329 -11.16 -0.77 27.48
N ALA A 330 -11.71 0.40 27.79
CA ALA A 330 -10.98 1.44 28.52
C ALA A 330 -10.55 0.97 29.92
N SER A 331 -11.38 0.20 30.63
CA SER A 331 -11.03 -0.40 31.92
C SER A 331 -9.97 -1.51 31.83
N LEU A 332 -9.79 -2.16 30.67
CA LEU A 332 -8.67 -3.08 30.43
C LEU A 332 -7.36 -2.32 30.26
N ALA A 333 -7.38 -1.22 29.49
CA ALA A 333 -6.20 -0.36 29.28
C ALA A 333 -5.77 0.43 30.53
N GLN A 334 -6.71 0.74 31.44
CA GLN A 334 -6.45 1.43 32.71
C GLN A 334 -6.37 0.50 33.93
N GLY A 335 -6.51 -0.82 33.73
CA GLY A 335 -6.57 -1.79 34.82
C GLY A 335 -5.19 -2.08 35.45
N PRO A 336 -5.13 -2.51 36.71
CA PRO A 336 -3.89 -2.97 37.36
C PRO A 336 -3.49 -4.39 36.87
N GLY A 337 -3.41 -4.57 35.55
CA GLY A 337 -2.74 -5.71 34.92
C GLY A 337 -1.22 -5.59 35.14
N ALA A 338 -0.53 -6.73 35.24
CA ALA A 338 0.89 -6.77 35.55
C ALA A 338 1.70 -5.87 34.59
N VAL A 339 2.53 -4.98 35.14
CA VAL A 339 3.45 -4.16 34.35
C VAL A 339 4.54 -5.08 33.80
N VAL A 340 4.31 -5.59 32.59
CA VAL A 340 5.31 -6.32 31.82
C VAL A 340 6.52 -5.38 31.64
N PRO A 341 7.75 -5.79 31.97
CA PRO A 341 8.92 -4.93 31.83
C PRO A 341 9.24 -4.69 30.36
N LEU A 342 8.82 -3.54 29.84
CA LEU A 342 8.99 -3.15 28.45
C LEU A 342 10.45 -2.72 28.15
N PRO A 343 11.00 -3.10 26.98
CA PRO A 343 12.26 -2.52 26.50
C PRO A 343 12.06 -1.03 26.14
N PRO A 344 13.13 -0.21 26.15
CA PRO A 344 13.09 1.14 25.60
C PRO A 344 12.81 1.10 24.09
N THR A 345 12.23 2.16 23.54
CA THR A 345 11.92 2.23 22.10
C THR A 345 13.19 2.40 21.26
N ALA A 346 13.44 1.45 20.36
CA ALA A 346 14.58 1.49 19.44
C ALA A 346 14.20 2.25 18.15
N PRO A 347 14.90 3.33 17.76
CA PRO A 347 14.70 3.96 16.45
C PRO A 347 15.26 3.07 15.32
N PRO A 348 14.72 3.15 14.09
CA PRO A 348 15.33 2.53 12.92
C PRO A 348 16.70 3.18 12.62
N ALA A 349 17.62 2.39 12.05
CA ALA A 349 18.94 2.87 11.61
C ALA A 349 18.93 3.50 10.20
N ASP A 350 17.84 3.29 9.45
CA ASP A 350 17.63 3.77 8.09
C ASP A 350 17.33 5.29 8.11
N ALA A 351 18.22 6.09 7.53
CA ALA A 351 18.19 7.56 7.63
C ALA A 351 17.09 8.21 6.77
N ASP A 352 16.75 7.60 5.63
CA ASP A 352 15.66 8.07 4.78
C ASP A 352 14.31 7.74 5.43
N LEU A 353 14.21 6.56 6.07
CA LEU A 353 13.05 6.21 6.89
C LEU A 353 12.89 7.16 8.08
N LEU A 354 13.97 7.48 8.82
CA LEU A 354 13.90 8.50 9.88
C LEU A 354 13.42 9.85 9.36
N THR A 355 13.94 10.29 8.21
CA THR A 355 13.54 11.55 7.57
C THR A 355 12.07 11.52 7.14
N GLU A 356 11.59 10.39 6.62
CA GLU A 356 10.19 10.19 6.24
C GLU A 356 9.24 10.24 7.45
N LEU A 357 9.63 9.62 8.57
CA LEU A 357 8.87 9.63 9.82
C LEU A 357 8.78 11.02 10.48
N ASP A 358 9.81 11.86 10.31
CA ASP A 358 9.90 13.20 10.92
C ASP A 358 9.26 14.29 10.02
N THR A 359 9.28 14.11 8.69
CA THR A 359 8.71 15.07 7.72
C THR A 359 7.22 14.84 7.40
N ARG A 360 6.75 13.60 7.29
CA ARG A 360 5.34 13.31 6.96
C ARG A 360 4.29 13.75 8.01
N PRO A 361 4.60 13.98 9.30
CA PRO A 361 3.71 14.69 10.21
C PRO A 361 3.23 16.07 9.71
N ALA A 362 4.02 16.76 8.87
CA ALA A 362 3.58 17.98 8.19
C ALA A 362 2.75 17.69 6.92
N ALA A 363 3.09 16.64 6.17
CA ALA A 363 2.38 16.24 4.95
C ALA A 363 0.98 15.64 5.22
N ALA A 364 0.78 15.00 6.37
CA ALA A 364 -0.52 14.46 6.82
C ALA A 364 -1.64 15.52 6.95
N ARG A 365 -1.31 16.81 6.84
CA ARG A 365 -2.26 17.94 6.74
C ARG A 365 -2.83 18.18 5.33
N LEU A 366 -2.40 17.40 4.33
CA LEU A 366 -2.67 17.67 2.91
C LEU A 366 -3.36 16.51 2.18
N GLU A 367 -2.98 15.27 2.48
CA GLU A 367 -3.35 14.09 1.68
C GLU A 367 -4.08 13.05 2.53
N GLY A 368 -5.40 12.96 2.34
CA GLY A 368 -6.24 11.97 2.99
C GLY A 368 -5.97 10.54 2.51
N ASP A 369 -5.90 9.62 3.47
CA ASP A 369 -5.90 8.15 3.33
C ASP A 369 -4.68 7.44 2.71
N TYR A 370 -3.66 8.13 2.21
CA TYR A 370 -2.42 7.47 1.78
C TYR A 370 -1.48 7.16 2.95
N PHE A 371 -1.34 5.86 3.27
CA PHE A 371 -0.31 5.36 4.15
C PHE A 371 1.08 5.62 3.54
N TRP A 372 2.08 5.81 4.38
CA TRP A 372 3.42 6.27 4.00
C TRP A 372 4.17 5.20 3.16
N PRO A 373 4.33 5.32 1.82
CA PRO A 373 4.73 4.17 1.01
C PRO A 373 6.15 3.66 1.27
N GLY A 374 7.10 4.54 1.64
CA GLY A 374 8.44 4.11 2.05
C GLY A 374 8.47 3.43 3.42
N VAL A 375 7.45 3.65 4.26
CA VAL A 375 7.27 2.94 5.53
C VAL A 375 6.58 1.59 5.31
N GLU A 376 5.67 1.48 4.35
CA GLU A 376 5.14 0.18 3.91
C GLU A 376 6.30 -0.69 3.36
N GLN A 377 7.07 -0.17 2.40
CA GLN A 377 8.22 -0.85 1.81
C GLN A 377 9.28 -1.26 2.84
N ARG A 378 9.57 -0.41 3.83
CA ARG A 378 10.65 -0.61 4.82
C ARG A 378 10.16 -1.09 6.19
N LEU A 379 8.92 -1.58 6.31
CA LEU A 379 8.35 -2.02 7.60
C LEU A 379 9.22 -3.09 8.30
N ALA A 380 9.74 -4.05 7.54
CA ALA A 380 10.64 -5.09 8.04
C ALA A 380 12.01 -4.58 8.53
N ARG A 381 12.36 -3.30 8.31
CA ARG A 381 13.57 -2.65 8.84
C ARG A 381 13.33 -1.89 10.16
N ILE A 382 12.11 -1.93 10.70
CA ILE A 382 11.73 -1.19 11.91
C ILE A 382 11.91 -2.11 13.14
N PRO A 383 12.86 -1.83 14.04
CA PRO A 383 13.13 -2.69 15.19
C PRO A 383 12.06 -2.61 16.29
N ASP A 384 11.24 -1.55 16.29
CA ASP A 384 10.14 -1.35 17.22
C ASP A 384 8.99 -0.54 16.59
N VAL A 385 7.84 -1.19 16.36
CA VAL A 385 6.66 -0.56 15.74
C VAL A 385 6.02 0.54 16.60
N ARG A 386 6.40 0.68 17.88
CA ARG A 386 6.01 1.84 18.70
C ARG A 386 6.60 3.14 18.16
N VAL A 387 7.69 3.11 17.37
CA VAL A 387 8.21 4.29 16.67
C VAL A 387 7.19 4.82 15.66
N LEU A 388 6.60 3.94 14.84
CA LEU A 388 5.53 4.32 13.90
C LEU A 388 4.35 4.95 14.63
N ARG A 389 3.87 4.30 15.68
CA ARG A 389 2.81 4.84 16.53
C ARG A 389 3.16 6.23 17.06
N ASN A 390 4.38 6.42 17.55
CA ASN A 390 4.80 7.69 18.13
C ASN A 390 4.84 8.80 17.07
N ALA A 391 5.37 8.53 15.87
CA ALA A 391 5.33 9.45 14.73
C ALA A 391 3.88 9.77 14.28
N LEU A 392 2.99 8.77 14.21
CA LEU A 392 1.56 8.95 13.92
C LEU A 392 0.85 9.79 15.00
N ARG A 393 1.21 9.65 16.28
CA ARG A 393 0.70 10.49 17.38
C ARG A 393 1.22 11.93 17.28
N GLN A 394 2.49 12.13 16.89
CA GLN A 394 3.06 13.46 16.63
C GLN A 394 2.44 14.13 15.39
N ALA A 395 2.07 13.34 14.38
CA ALA A 395 1.27 13.73 13.21
C ALA A 395 -0.22 13.98 13.52
N GLY A 396 -0.60 14.08 14.81
CA GLY A 396 -1.98 14.32 15.23
C GLY A 396 -2.97 13.22 14.86
N MET A 397 -2.54 12.05 14.39
CA MET A 397 -3.46 11.06 13.82
C MET A 397 -4.24 10.33 14.92
N THR A 398 -5.55 10.21 14.70
CA THR A 398 -6.41 9.34 15.51
C THR A 398 -5.99 7.88 15.43
N ASP A 399 -6.10 7.19 16.57
CA ASP A 399 -5.95 5.74 16.64
C ASP A 399 -4.60 5.23 16.10
N ALA A 400 -3.51 5.95 16.38
CA ALA A 400 -2.16 5.59 15.94
C ALA A 400 -1.82 4.11 16.19
N ASP A 401 -2.17 3.55 17.37
CA ASP A 401 -1.98 2.13 17.66
C ASP A 401 -2.76 1.22 16.67
N ARG A 402 -4.04 1.53 16.37
CA ARG A 402 -4.85 0.78 15.40
C ARG A 402 -4.51 1.07 13.94
N ARG A 403 -3.86 2.21 13.63
CA ARG A 403 -3.29 2.49 12.30
C ARG A 403 -2.03 1.69 12.06
N VAL A 404 -1.18 1.53 13.08
CA VAL A 404 -0.11 0.51 13.05
C VAL A 404 -0.73 -0.88 12.92
N MET A 405 -1.75 -1.27 13.70
CA MET A 405 -2.42 -2.56 13.50
C MET A 405 -2.96 -2.76 12.09
N ALA A 406 -3.57 -1.73 11.49
CA ALA A 406 -4.05 -1.79 10.13
C ALA A 406 -2.90 -2.06 9.13
N LEU A 407 -1.75 -1.42 9.29
CA LEU A 407 -0.54 -1.72 8.49
C LEU A 407 -0.08 -3.18 8.70
N LEU A 408 -0.03 -3.64 9.95
CA LEU A 408 0.40 -5.01 10.30
C LEU A 408 -0.59 -6.11 9.86
N THR A 409 -1.82 -5.75 9.44
CA THR A 409 -2.91 -6.70 9.09
C THR A 409 -3.54 -6.48 7.72
N THR A 410 -3.12 -5.46 6.96
CA THR A 410 -3.56 -5.25 5.58
C THR A 410 -2.54 -5.89 4.65
N ARG A 411 -2.96 -6.86 3.83
CA ARG A 411 -2.12 -7.38 2.73
C ARG A 411 -2.01 -6.35 1.61
N SER A 412 -1.29 -5.27 1.86
CA SER A 412 -0.93 -4.31 0.82
C SER A 412 -0.03 -5.02 -0.19
N THR A 413 -0.50 -5.16 -1.43
CA THR A 413 0.38 -5.31 -2.59
C THR A 413 0.85 -3.91 -2.98
N GLY A 414 2.08 -3.56 -2.60
CA GLY A 414 2.70 -2.32 -3.05
C GLY A 414 2.87 -2.30 -4.58
N ALA A 415 3.32 -1.17 -5.13
CA ALA A 415 3.54 -0.99 -6.57
C ALA A 415 4.56 -1.97 -7.21
N PHE A 416 5.19 -2.84 -6.41
CA PHE A 416 6.16 -3.87 -6.80
C PHE A 416 5.75 -5.26 -6.28
N GLY A 417 4.44 -5.54 -6.15
CA GLY A 417 3.87 -6.86 -5.82
C GLY A 417 4.08 -7.37 -4.38
N ARG A 418 5.10 -6.87 -3.66
CA ARG A 418 5.47 -7.33 -2.30
C ARG A 418 4.28 -7.27 -1.33
N ARG A 419 3.88 -8.44 -0.84
CA ARG A 419 2.80 -8.64 0.15
C ARG A 419 3.31 -8.31 1.56
N ILE A 420 2.70 -7.34 2.23
CA ILE A 420 3.02 -6.99 3.64
C ILE A 420 2.03 -7.68 4.59
N GLY A 421 2.48 -8.11 5.78
CA GLY A 421 1.60 -8.56 6.87
C GLY A 421 0.88 -9.92 6.69
N ALA A 422 1.28 -10.73 5.70
CA ALA A 422 0.65 -12.03 5.42
C ALA A 422 1.09 -13.14 6.40
N VAL A 423 2.39 -13.21 6.72
CA VAL A 423 2.97 -14.17 7.68
C VAL A 423 3.84 -13.41 8.67
N LEU A 424 3.45 -13.45 9.94
CA LEU A 424 4.24 -12.94 11.06
C LEU A 424 5.36 -13.95 11.36
N THR A 425 6.62 -13.56 11.18
CA THR A 425 7.76 -14.38 11.63
C THR A 425 7.92 -14.30 13.16
N LEU A 426 8.67 -15.23 13.76
CA LEU A 426 9.02 -15.11 15.18
C LEU A 426 9.82 -13.83 15.47
N GLU A 427 10.60 -13.35 14.51
CA GLU A 427 11.35 -12.11 14.63
C GLU A 427 10.45 -10.86 14.57
N ASP A 428 9.43 -10.84 13.71
CA ASP A 428 8.37 -9.82 13.75
C ASP A 428 7.65 -9.83 15.10
N ALA A 429 7.32 -11.01 15.63
CA ALA A 429 6.71 -11.14 16.95
C ALA A 429 7.58 -10.52 18.06
N VAL A 430 8.90 -10.75 18.02
CA VAL A 430 9.90 -10.14 18.92
C VAL A 430 9.99 -8.62 18.75
N ARG A 431 9.92 -8.10 17.51
CA ARG A 431 9.93 -6.65 17.21
C ARG A 431 8.62 -5.95 17.60
N TRP A 432 7.48 -6.66 17.58
CA TRP A 432 6.15 -6.04 17.71
C TRP A 432 5.51 -6.17 19.09
N TRP A 433 5.79 -7.22 19.88
CA TRP A 433 5.14 -7.46 21.18
C TRP A 433 5.10 -6.26 22.16
N PRO A 434 6.08 -5.34 22.23
CA PRO A 434 6.03 -4.23 23.19
C PRO A 434 4.84 -3.29 22.96
N LEU A 435 4.36 -3.15 21.72
CA LEU A 435 3.14 -2.38 21.41
C LEU A 435 1.90 -3.04 22.02
N PHE A 436 1.82 -4.36 21.99
CA PHE A 436 0.69 -5.15 22.48
C PHE A 436 0.68 -5.28 24.00
N ALA A 437 1.86 -5.32 24.63
CA ALA A 437 1.99 -5.22 26.08
C ALA A 437 1.58 -3.84 26.60
N GLU A 438 1.75 -2.78 25.81
CA GLU A 438 1.17 -1.44 26.09
C GLU A 438 -0.32 -1.32 25.73
N ARG A 439 -0.87 -2.23 24.90
CA ARG A 439 -2.26 -2.21 24.41
C ARG A 439 -2.93 -3.60 24.50
N PRO A 440 -3.15 -4.16 25.71
CA PRO A 440 -3.84 -5.44 25.87
C PRO A 440 -5.31 -5.39 25.43
N ASP A 441 -5.90 -4.20 25.27
CA ASP A 441 -7.23 -4.02 24.68
C ASP A 441 -7.27 -4.35 23.17
N LEU A 442 -6.15 -4.17 22.46
CA LEU A 442 -6.01 -4.59 21.06
C LEU A 442 -5.83 -6.10 20.95
N VAL A 443 -5.09 -6.72 21.86
CA VAL A 443 -4.89 -8.18 21.85
C VAL A 443 -6.24 -8.91 21.98
N ASP A 444 -7.12 -8.47 22.89
CA ASP A 444 -8.46 -9.05 22.99
C ASP A 444 -9.33 -8.75 21.75
N GLU A 445 -9.26 -7.52 21.21
CA GLU A 445 -9.99 -7.09 19.99
C GLU A 445 -9.62 -7.92 18.74
N TYR A 446 -8.35 -8.31 18.58
CA TYR A 446 -7.92 -9.16 17.45
C TYR A 446 -8.01 -10.67 17.74
N LEU A 447 -8.02 -11.12 19.00
CA LEU A 447 -8.31 -12.51 19.36
C LEU A 447 -9.80 -12.91 19.13
N GLU A 448 -10.72 -11.96 18.97
CA GLU A 448 -12.11 -12.26 18.54
C GLU A 448 -12.20 -12.65 17.05
N GLY A 449 -11.14 -12.44 16.26
CA GLY A 449 -11.11 -12.66 14.81
C GLY A 449 -11.62 -11.43 14.06
N PHE A 450 -10.72 -10.46 13.82
CA PHE A 450 -11.06 -9.26 13.07
C PHE A 450 -11.02 -9.55 11.56
N ASP A 451 -12.17 -9.46 10.90
CA ASP A 451 -12.28 -9.63 9.44
C ASP A 451 -11.76 -8.36 8.73
N ALA A 452 -10.50 -8.42 8.29
CA ALA A 452 -9.77 -7.27 7.77
C ALA A 452 -10.13 -6.89 6.31
N ARG A 453 -11.02 -7.65 5.64
CA ARG A 453 -11.34 -7.47 4.21
C ARG A 453 -11.76 -6.04 3.85
N ARG A 454 -10.98 -5.41 2.97
CA ARG A 454 -11.32 -4.13 2.33
C ARG A 454 -11.69 -4.32 0.86
N HIS A 455 -11.02 -5.25 0.18
CA HIS A 455 -11.33 -5.74 -1.15
C HIS A 455 -11.81 -7.20 -1.11
N PRO A 456 -12.67 -7.66 -2.04
CA PRO A 456 -13.01 -9.09 -2.17
C PRO A 456 -11.81 -9.99 -2.50
N ASP A 457 -10.75 -9.42 -3.09
CA ASP A 457 -9.52 -10.13 -3.48
C ASP A 457 -8.43 -10.09 -2.39
N ASP A 458 -8.67 -9.40 -1.27
CA ASP A 458 -7.76 -9.43 -0.11
C ASP A 458 -7.82 -10.82 0.55
N GLU A 459 -6.78 -11.64 0.40
CA GLU A 459 -6.62 -12.82 1.24
C GLU A 459 -6.60 -12.41 2.72
N ALA A 460 -7.52 -12.94 3.53
CA ALA A 460 -7.62 -12.57 4.95
C ALA A 460 -6.32 -12.92 5.71
N VAL A 461 -5.90 -12.02 6.60
CA VAL A 461 -4.84 -12.30 7.60
C VAL A 461 -5.49 -13.01 8.79
N ASP A 462 -4.87 -14.10 9.24
CA ASP A 462 -5.32 -14.82 10.43
C ASP A 462 -4.90 -14.05 11.71
N THR A 463 -5.70 -13.03 12.03
CA THR A 463 -5.44 -12.12 13.15
C THR A 463 -5.40 -12.85 14.50
N THR A 464 -6.15 -13.94 14.66
CA THR A 464 -6.10 -14.79 15.87
C THR A 464 -4.78 -15.55 15.96
N HIS A 465 -4.29 -16.16 14.88
CA HIS A 465 -2.97 -16.82 14.87
C HIS A 465 -1.84 -15.83 15.17
N MET A 466 -1.84 -14.67 14.50
CA MET A 466 -0.85 -13.61 14.70
C MET A 466 -0.82 -13.13 16.17
N MET A 467 -1.99 -12.87 16.79
CA MET A 467 -2.03 -12.47 18.21
C MET A 467 -1.45 -13.53 19.15
N LEU A 468 -1.64 -14.81 18.86
CA LEU A 468 -1.10 -15.89 19.68
C LEU A 468 0.42 -15.99 19.55
N THR A 469 0.98 -15.92 18.34
CA THR A 469 2.44 -15.92 18.13
C THR A 469 3.11 -14.68 18.77
N ILE A 470 2.46 -13.51 18.75
CA ILE A 470 2.92 -12.32 19.48
C ILE A 470 2.87 -12.54 21.00
N LEU A 471 1.85 -13.23 21.51
CA LEU A 471 1.75 -13.59 22.93
C LEU A 471 2.76 -14.66 23.37
N GLU A 472 3.26 -15.53 22.48
CA GLU A 472 4.37 -16.46 22.79
C GLU A 472 5.68 -15.68 23.11
N CYS A 473 5.79 -14.41 22.73
CA CYS A 473 6.92 -13.52 23.07
C CYS A 473 6.76 -12.76 24.42
N PHE A 474 5.64 -12.89 25.14
CA PHE A 474 5.41 -12.14 26.38
C PHE A 474 6.12 -12.79 27.60
N PRO A 475 6.84 -12.01 28.44
CA PRO A 475 7.43 -12.51 29.69
C PRO A 475 6.43 -13.04 30.73
N GLU A 476 5.21 -12.49 30.77
CA GLU A 476 4.06 -13.02 31.51
C GLU A 476 2.79 -12.67 30.74
N VAL A 477 1.88 -13.64 30.55
CA VAL A 477 0.60 -13.41 29.86
C VAL A 477 -0.32 -12.55 30.74
N PRO A 478 -0.90 -11.45 30.21
CA PRO A 478 -1.85 -10.63 30.97
C PRO A 478 -3.03 -11.45 31.49
N LYS A 479 -3.23 -11.45 32.81
CA LYS A 479 -4.28 -12.23 33.51
C LYS A 479 -5.72 -11.87 33.09
N THR A 480 -5.90 -10.73 32.43
CA THR A 480 -7.12 -10.31 31.75
C THR A 480 -7.44 -11.14 30.51
N LEU A 481 -6.43 -11.63 29.77
CA LEU A 481 -6.57 -12.42 28.55
C LEU A 481 -6.70 -13.94 28.83
N ALA A 482 -6.24 -14.41 29.99
CA ALA A 482 -6.25 -15.83 30.34
C ALA A 482 -7.61 -16.55 30.14
N PRO A 483 -8.80 -15.95 30.43
CA PRO A 483 -10.09 -16.59 30.14
C PRO A 483 -10.37 -16.78 28.64
N ARG A 484 -10.01 -15.79 27.80
CA ARG A 484 -10.13 -15.85 26.33
C ARG A 484 -9.25 -16.98 25.78
N LEU A 485 -7.98 -16.97 26.16
CA LEU A 485 -6.98 -17.95 25.73
C LEU A 485 -7.35 -19.37 26.19
N THR A 486 -7.86 -19.54 27.41
CA THR A 486 -8.37 -20.83 27.93
C THR A 486 -9.49 -21.39 27.05
N SER A 487 -10.42 -20.53 26.62
CA SER A 487 -11.52 -20.92 25.72
C SER A 487 -11.00 -21.42 24.37
N ILE A 488 -9.99 -20.76 23.79
CA ILE A 488 -9.34 -21.17 22.54
C ILE A 488 -8.57 -22.49 22.72
N ALA A 489 -7.79 -22.62 23.80
CA ALA A 489 -6.93 -23.78 24.08
C ALA A 489 -7.70 -25.07 24.39
N LEU A 490 -8.89 -24.98 25.01
CA LEU A 490 -9.74 -26.13 25.33
C LEU A 490 -10.79 -26.42 24.24
N GLY A 491 -11.20 -25.40 23.48
CA GLY A 491 -12.26 -25.50 22.48
C GLY A 491 -11.87 -26.26 21.20
N VAL A 492 -12.68 -26.03 20.16
CA VAL A 492 -12.57 -26.66 18.84
C VAL A 492 -11.95 -25.74 17.78
N SER A 493 -11.25 -24.69 18.21
CA SER A 493 -10.54 -23.76 17.31
C SER A 493 -9.30 -24.42 16.71
N ARG A 494 -8.98 -24.13 15.44
CA ARG A 494 -7.67 -24.48 14.83
C ARG A 494 -6.50 -23.95 15.67
N HIS A 495 -6.69 -22.78 16.29
CA HIS A 495 -5.70 -22.10 17.13
C HIS A 495 -5.45 -22.74 18.51
N ARG A 496 -6.07 -23.90 18.81
CA ARG A 496 -5.98 -24.55 20.12
C ARG A 496 -4.56 -24.86 20.57
N LEU A 497 -3.63 -25.18 19.67
CA LEU A 497 -2.25 -25.56 20.02
C LEU A 497 -1.39 -24.33 20.33
N ALA A 498 -1.43 -23.29 19.50
CA ALA A 498 -0.78 -22.00 19.78
C ALA A 498 -1.28 -21.39 21.11
N ALA A 499 -2.59 -21.44 21.37
CA ALA A 499 -3.14 -20.96 22.65
C ALA A 499 -2.64 -21.76 23.88
N ARG A 500 -2.21 -23.03 23.71
CA ARG A 500 -1.57 -23.81 24.79
C ARG A 500 -0.11 -23.42 24.98
N ARG A 501 0.64 -23.16 23.91
CA ARG A 501 2.03 -22.68 23.98
C ARG A 501 2.10 -21.35 24.73
N VAL A 502 1.21 -20.40 24.39
CA VAL A 502 1.04 -19.13 25.12
C VAL A 502 0.76 -19.33 26.61
N LEU A 503 -0.11 -20.27 26.99
CA LEU A 503 -0.54 -20.46 28.38
C LEU A 503 0.40 -21.35 29.21
N GLY A 504 1.23 -22.16 28.55
CA GLY A 504 2.22 -23.03 29.18
C GLY A 504 1.63 -23.91 30.30
N ASP A 505 2.22 -23.76 31.49
CA ASP A 505 1.94 -24.55 32.69
C ASP A 505 0.91 -23.91 33.66
N ASP A 506 0.20 -22.83 33.27
CA ASP A 506 -0.59 -22.00 34.20
C ASP A 506 -1.52 -22.83 35.14
N PRO A 507 -1.40 -22.66 36.49
CA PRO A 507 -2.16 -23.46 37.45
C PRO A 507 -3.69 -23.28 37.37
N GLY A 508 -4.16 -22.09 36.99
CA GLY A 508 -5.58 -21.79 36.83
C GLY A 508 -6.16 -22.45 35.59
N VAL A 509 -5.43 -22.43 34.47
CA VAL A 509 -5.85 -23.11 33.25
C VAL A 509 -5.74 -24.62 33.38
N ARG A 510 -4.71 -25.15 34.07
CA ARG A 510 -4.61 -26.58 34.41
C ARG A 510 -5.83 -27.05 35.21
N ALA A 511 -6.38 -26.21 36.10
CA ALA A 511 -7.61 -26.50 36.83
C ALA A 511 -8.86 -26.48 35.91
N ALA A 512 -8.95 -25.53 34.99
CA ALA A 512 -10.04 -25.47 33.99
C ALA A 512 -10.01 -26.68 33.04
N ALA A 513 -8.83 -27.09 32.59
CA ALA A 513 -8.62 -28.28 31.76
C ALA A 513 -9.07 -29.57 32.49
N ARG A 514 -8.71 -29.74 33.77
CA ARG A 514 -9.21 -30.87 34.58
C ARG A 514 -10.74 -30.87 34.70
N ALA A 515 -11.36 -29.72 34.93
CA ALA A 515 -12.82 -29.61 35.01
C ALA A 515 -13.53 -29.93 33.68
N ALA A 516 -12.87 -29.67 32.54
CA ALA A 516 -13.39 -30.01 31.21
C ALA A 516 -13.41 -31.54 30.93
N LEU A 517 -12.62 -32.35 31.66
CA LEU A 517 -12.66 -33.81 31.51
C LEU A 517 -14.03 -34.39 31.91
N ASP A 518 -14.58 -33.94 33.03
CA ASP A 518 -15.86 -34.46 33.55
C ASP A 518 -17.07 -33.74 32.95
N GLY A 519 -16.97 -32.41 32.74
CA GLY A 519 -18.12 -31.56 32.45
C GLY A 519 -18.38 -31.20 30.98
N ALA A 520 -17.40 -31.33 30.08
CA ALA A 520 -17.51 -30.78 28.73
C ALA A 520 -17.98 -31.80 27.67
N GLU A 521 -18.35 -31.29 26.49
CA GLU A 521 -18.66 -32.09 25.30
C GLU A 521 -17.47 -32.94 24.84
N GLY A 522 -17.73 -34.01 24.09
CA GLY A 522 -16.74 -35.05 23.76
C GLY A 522 -15.48 -34.53 23.06
N MET A 523 -15.60 -33.49 22.21
CA MET A 523 -14.44 -32.90 21.53
C MET A 523 -13.57 -32.09 22.50
N THR A 524 -14.17 -31.19 23.28
CA THR A 524 -13.50 -30.40 24.34
C THR A 524 -12.84 -31.31 25.38
N ARG A 525 -13.52 -32.40 25.76
CA ARG A 525 -12.99 -33.43 26.68
C ARG A 525 -11.73 -34.10 26.14
N ARG A 526 -11.74 -34.52 24.87
CA ARG A 526 -10.55 -35.06 24.18
C ARG A 526 -9.43 -34.01 24.12
N SER A 527 -9.78 -32.78 23.74
CA SER A 527 -8.86 -31.64 23.66
C SER A 527 -8.16 -31.38 25.00
N ALA A 528 -8.88 -31.45 26.12
CA ALA A 528 -8.34 -31.29 27.48
C ALA A 528 -7.45 -32.47 27.90
N ALA A 529 -7.83 -33.71 27.58
CA ALA A 529 -7.02 -34.90 27.88
C ALA A 529 -5.67 -34.88 27.13
N GLU A 530 -5.67 -34.50 25.84
CA GLU A 530 -4.46 -34.31 25.04
C GLU A 530 -3.50 -33.29 25.67
N TRP A 531 -4.02 -32.20 26.26
CA TRP A 531 -3.17 -31.19 26.90
C TRP A 531 -2.61 -31.64 28.24
N LEU A 532 -3.46 -32.19 29.12
CA LEU A 532 -3.04 -32.67 30.44
C LEU A 532 -2.03 -33.83 30.34
N ALA A 533 -2.10 -34.63 29.26
CA ALA A 533 -1.06 -35.59 28.90
C ALA A 533 0.30 -34.92 28.69
N GLY A 534 0.38 -33.94 27.77
CA GLY A 534 1.62 -33.22 27.46
C GLY A 534 2.20 -32.43 28.64
N LEU A 535 1.35 -32.01 29.58
CA LEU A 535 1.73 -31.37 30.85
C LEU A 535 2.06 -32.37 31.99
N GLY A 536 2.21 -33.66 31.67
CA GLY A 536 2.71 -34.69 32.59
C GLY A 536 1.78 -35.04 33.77
N GLU A 537 0.47 -34.86 33.62
CA GLU A 537 -0.48 -35.08 34.73
C GLU A 537 -0.55 -36.55 35.20
N PRO A 538 -0.46 -36.83 36.51
CA PRO A 538 -0.52 -38.19 37.04
C PRO A 538 -1.80 -38.94 36.63
N GLY A 539 -1.63 -40.01 35.85
CA GLY A 539 -2.73 -40.83 35.31
C GLY A 539 -3.10 -40.51 33.86
N VAL A 540 -2.44 -39.54 33.23
CA VAL A 540 -2.50 -39.25 31.79
C VAL A 540 -1.10 -39.50 31.19
N ALA A 541 -1.01 -39.93 29.92
CA ALA A 541 0.25 -40.39 29.32
C ALA A 541 0.55 -39.71 27.98
N ALA A 542 1.82 -39.32 27.77
CA ALA A 542 2.33 -38.61 26.59
C ALA A 542 3.70 -39.17 26.11
N PRO A 543 4.09 -38.91 24.84
CA PRO A 543 5.41 -39.27 24.28
C PRO A 543 6.52 -38.24 24.62
N GLU A 544 7.73 -38.48 24.14
CA GLU A 544 8.94 -37.66 24.43
C GLU A 544 9.19 -36.53 23.39
N PRO A 545 9.97 -35.48 23.75
CA PRO A 545 10.30 -34.37 22.85
C PRO A 545 11.24 -34.81 21.73
N GLY A 546 11.13 -34.19 20.55
CA GLY A 546 11.95 -34.54 19.40
C GLY A 546 11.65 -35.91 18.79
N TRP A 547 10.76 -36.75 19.39
CA TRP A 547 10.12 -37.82 18.62
C TRP A 547 9.46 -37.21 17.39
N GLU A 548 8.89 -35.98 17.57
CA GLU A 548 7.47 -35.69 17.34
C GLU A 548 6.55 -37.08 17.42
N PHE A 549 6.63 -37.34 16.00
CA PHE A 549 6.92 -36.85 14.59
C PHE A 549 7.02 -38.19 13.83
N GLY A 550 8.05 -38.97 14.19
CA GLY A 550 8.42 -40.28 13.67
C GLY A 550 9.94 -40.42 13.61
N ASP A 551 10.53 -41.32 14.41
CA ASP A 551 11.98 -41.55 14.34
C ASP A 551 12.33 -42.26 13.03
N GLY A 552 13.13 -41.60 12.19
CA GLY A 552 13.37 -42.00 10.80
C GLY A 552 12.83 -41.03 9.75
N VAL A 553 11.88 -40.15 10.11
CA VAL A 553 11.16 -39.28 9.14
C VAL A 553 12.09 -38.29 8.43
N LEU A 554 12.81 -37.44 9.17
CA LEU A 554 13.70 -36.43 8.56
C LEU A 554 15.07 -37.01 8.21
N SER A 555 15.68 -36.50 7.13
CA SER A 555 17.05 -36.86 6.73
C SER A 555 18.09 -36.44 7.79
N PRO A 556 19.27 -37.09 7.86
CA PRO A 556 20.31 -36.72 8.83
C PRO A 556 20.78 -35.27 8.75
N ALA A 557 20.86 -34.70 7.53
CA ALA A 557 21.25 -33.30 7.34
C ALA A 557 20.12 -32.33 7.71
N THR A 558 18.87 -32.68 7.42
CA THR A 558 17.70 -31.88 7.80
C THR A 558 17.55 -31.81 9.32
N ARG A 559 17.86 -32.89 10.05
CA ARG A 559 17.84 -32.92 11.54
C ARG A 559 18.87 -32.00 12.21
N THR A 560 19.90 -31.52 11.50
CA THR A 560 20.89 -30.59 12.05
C THR A 560 20.55 -29.12 11.85
N LEU A 561 19.41 -28.81 11.21
CA LEU A 561 18.95 -27.43 11.00
C LEU A 561 18.53 -26.74 12.32
N PRO A 562 18.58 -25.40 12.39
CA PRO A 562 18.09 -24.63 13.54
C PRO A 562 16.62 -24.91 13.85
N ALA A 563 16.23 -24.80 15.13
CA ALA A 563 14.85 -25.01 15.56
C ALA A 563 13.84 -24.08 14.85
N ALA A 564 14.23 -22.83 14.56
CA ALA A 564 13.42 -21.88 13.79
C ALA A 564 13.22 -22.30 12.32
N THR A 565 14.16 -23.07 11.75
CA THR A 565 14.04 -23.65 10.41
C THR A 565 13.18 -24.93 10.45
N LEU A 566 13.36 -25.78 11.46
CA LEU A 566 12.55 -26.99 11.66
C LEU A 566 11.07 -26.71 11.95
N TRP A 567 10.75 -25.57 12.56
CA TRP A 567 9.37 -25.11 12.80
C TRP A 567 8.48 -25.10 11.55
N TRP A 568 9.04 -24.80 10.37
CA TRP A 568 8.31 -24.85 9.09
C TRP A 568 7.82 -26.28 8.76
N LEU A 569 8.62 -27.30 9.08
CA LEU A 569 8.24 -28.70 8.87
C LEU A 569 7.16 -29.18 9.85
N ASP A 570 7.14 -28.63 11.07
CA ASP A 570 6.08 -28.89 12.05
C ASP A 570 4.76 -28.20 11.66
N ARG A 571 4.82 -26.93 11.26
CA ARG A 571 3.69 -26.19 10.68
C ARG A 571 3.11 -26.91 9.46
N PHE A 572 3.98 -27.41 8.57
CA PHE A 572 3.59 -28.24 7.42
C PHE A 572 2.87 -29.52 7.86
N ARG A 573 3.40 -30.22 8.86
CA ARG A 573 2.77 -31.41 9.44
C ARG A 573 1.38 -31.10 9.99
N GLU A 574 1.22 -30.04 10.78
CA GLU A 574 -0.08 -29.60 11.32
C GLU A 574 -1.08 -29.37 10.18
N GLN A 575 -0.73 -28.54 9.19
CA GLN A 575 -1.63 -28.15 8.09
C GLN A 575 -1.98 -29.30 7.13
N ALA A 576 -1.04 -30.21 6.84
CA ALA A 576 -1.31 -31.36 5.98
C ALA A 576 -2.29 -32.35 6.65
N LEU A 577 -2.17 -32.54 7.96
CA LEU A 577 -3.09 -33.35 8.75
C LEU A 577 -4.48 -32.68 8.89
N GLU A 578 -4.54 -31.35 9.00
CA GLU A 578 -5.81 -30.60 8.97
C GLU A 578 -6.53 -30.72 7.62
N ARG A 579 -5.80 -30.75 6.50
CA ARG A 579 -6.35 -31.08 5.16
C ARG A 579 -6.69 -32.56 4.96
N GLY A 580 -6.48 -33.41 5.97
CA GLY A 580 -6.89 -34.81 5.98
C GLY A 580 -5.93 -35.79 5.29
N VAL A 581 -4.70 -35.36 4.98
CA VAL A 581 -3.67 -36.26 4.43
C VAL A 581 -3.27 -37.31 5.48
N PRO A 582 -3.14 -38.61 5.12
CA PRO A 582 -2.73 -39.64 6.08
C PRO A 582 -1.32 -39.41 6.64
N VAL A 583 -1.15 -39.60 7.95
CA VAL A 583 0.16 -39.48 8.65
C VAL A 583 1.32 -40.16 7.90
N PRO A 584 1.20 -41.41 7.40
CA PRO A 584 2.31 -42.07 6.70
C PRO A 584 2.73 -41.41 5.39
N ASP A 585 1.87 -40.59 4.78
CA ASP A 585 2.15 -39.88 3.53
C ASP A 585 2.70 -38.48 3.79
N VAL A 586 2.23 -37.82 4.86
CA VAL A 586 2.88 -36.61 5.42
C VAL A 586 4.32 -36.94 5.84
N ASP A 587 4.54 -38.03 6.58
CA ASP A 587 5.86 -38.51 7.01
C ASP A 587 6.77 -38.84 5.81
N ARG A 588 6.21 -39.46 4.76
CA ARG A 588 6.95 -39.79 3.53
C ARG A 588 7.38 -38.54 2.75
N TRP A 589 6.56 -37.49 2.75
CA TRP A 589 6.88 -36.21 2.11
C TRP A 589 7.87 -35.39 2.93
N LEU A 590 7.73 -35.38 4.27
CA LEU A 590 8.72 -34.81 5.20
C LEU A 590 10.12 -35.43 5.02
N GLY A 591 10.21 -36.71 4.64
CA GLY A 591 11.47 -37.36 4.28
C GLY A 591 12.17 -36.78 3.04
N LEU A 592 11.47 -36.01 2.21
CA LEU A 592 12.03 -35.29 1.07
C LEU A 592 12.58 -33.91 1.44
N ALA A 593 12.45 -33.45 2.70
CA ALA A 593 12.87 -32.11 3.11
C ALA A 593 14.40 -31.93 3.03
N ARG A 594 14.87 -31.00 2.18
CA ARG A 594 16.30 -30.72 1.95
C ARG A 594 16.76 -29.41 2.62
N PRO A 595 17.92 -29.38 3.30
CA PRO A 595 18.52 -28.16 3.82
C PRO A 595 19.05 -27.28 2.68
N MET A 596 18.98 -25.97 2.87
CA MET A 596 19.30 -24.95 1.87
C MET A 596 19.70 -23.63 2.54
N LEU A 597 20.31 -22.73 1.78
CA LEU A 597 20.48 -21.32 2.17
C LEU A 597 19.54 -20.44 1.33
N ARG A 598 18.96 -19.38 1.90
CA ARG A 598 18.12 -18.40 1.16
C ARG A 598 18.16 -16.99 1.73
N THR A 599 17.74 -15.99 0.94
CA THR A 599 17.44 -14.66 1.49
C THR A 599 16.35 -14.76 2.55
N ALA A 600 16.60 -14.14 3.70
CA ALA A 600 15.57 -13.87 4.69
C ALA A 600 14.80 -12.59 4.31
N PRO A 601 13.50 -12.45 4.65
CA PRO A 601 12.65 -11.31 4.24
C PRO A 601 13.12 -9.93 4.72
N ASP A 602 14.01 -9.92 5.72
CA ASP A 602 14.57 -8.74 6.36
C ASP A 602 16.07 -8.54 6.07
N GLY A 603 16.67 -9.41 5.26
CA GLY A 603 18.11 -9.41 4.95
C GLY A 603 19.01 -10.00 6.04
N SER A 604 18.45 -10.70 7.04
CA SER A 604 19.24 -11.40 8.05
C SER A 604 20.03 -12.58 7.46
N GLY A 605 21.22 -12.82 8.04
CA GLY A 605 22.14 -13.89 7.62
C GLY A 605 23.60 -13.42 7.51
N PRO A 606 24.57 -14.35 7.51
CA PRO A 606 25.94 -14.06 7.10
C PRO A 606 25.99 -13.53 5.66
N VAL A 607 26.95 -12.64 5.38
CA VAL A 607 27.32 -12.30 4.01
C VAL A 607 28.00 -13.53 3.41
N VAL A 608 27.48 -14.01 2.28
CA VAL A 608 28.04 -15.12 1.51
C VAL A 608 28.42 -14.72 0.09
N GLY A 609 28.13 -13.49 -0.33
CA GLY A 609 28.40 -13.02 -1.68
C GLY A 609 28.04 -11.56 -1.90
N ARG A 610 27.95 -11.17 -3.17
CA ARG A 610 27.54 -9.84 -3.67
C ARG A 610 26.81 -9.98 -5.01
N LEU A 611 25.87 -9.08 -5.26
CA LEU A 611 25.16 -8.98 -6.53
C LEU A 611 25.88 -8.01 -7.48
N GLY A 612 25.85 -8.33 -8.77
CA GLY A 612 26.51 -7.57 -9.84
C GLY A 612 28.04 -7.52 -9.73
N GLY A 613 28.63 -6.55 -10.41
CA GLY A 613 30.07 -6.33 -10.49
C GLY A 613 30.75 -6.00 -9.14
N PRO A 614 32.09 -6.01 -9.08
CA PRO A 614 33.02 -6.11 -10.22
C PRO A 614 33.26 -7.54 -10.69
N LEU A 615 33.55 -7.69 -11.99
CA LEU A 615 33.89 -8.96 -12.61
C LEU A 615 35.36 -9.32 -12.30
N MET A 616 35.55 -10.20 -11.30
CA MET A 616 36.88 -10.62 -10.84
C MET A 616 37.25 -12.00 -11.40
N LEU A 617 38.08 -12.05 -12.45
CA LEU A 617 38.46 -13.29 -13.13
C LEU A 617 39.99 -13.45 -13.27
N PRO A 618 40.52 -14.70 -13.35
CA PRO A 618 41.92 -14.94 -13.68
C PRO A 618 42.25 -14.43 -15.11
N PRO A 619 43.42 -13.84 -15.37
CA PRO A 619 43.73 -13.22 -16.65
C PRO A 619 43.55 -14.13 -17.88
N ASP A 620 43.97 -15.39 -17.78
CA ASP A 620 43.93 -16.37 -18.88
C ASP A 620 42.56 -17.07 -19.09
N LEU A 621 41.55 -16.78 -18.26
CA LEU A 621 40.23 -17.43 -18.34
C LEU A 621 39.26 -16.58 -19.18
N PRO A 622 38.56 -17.11 -20.19
CA PRO A 622 37.52 -16.36 -20.88
C PRO A 622 36.35 -16.05 -19.93
N THR A 623 35.69 -14.92 -20.15
CA THR A 623 34.34 -14.65 -19.61
C THR A 623 33.35 -15.54 -20.37
N PRO A 624 32.29 -16.06 -19.75
CA PRO A 624 31.17 -16.63 -20.51
C PRO A 624 30.71 -15.62 -21.57
N GLY A 625 30.54 -16.08 -22.81
CA GLY A 625 30.23 -15.23 -23.98
C GLY A 625 31.44 -14.79 -24.82
N ASP A 626 32.66 -14.68 -24.27
CA ASP A 626 33.87 -14.27 -25.04
C ASP A 626 34.21 -15.24 -26.19
N SER A 627 33.66 -16.46 -26.17
CA SER A 627 33.89 -17.50 -27.16
C SER A 627 33.05 -17.30 -28.42
N HIS A 628 33.43 -16.33 -29.27
CA HIS A 628 32.83 -16.14 -30.59
C HIS A 628 32.71 -17.47 -31.36
N GLY A 629 31.49 -17.80 -31.80
CA GLY A 629 31.23 -18.91 -32.71
C GLY A 629 31.95 -18.77 -34.06
N PRO A 630 31.95 -19.81 -34.91
CA PRO A 630 32.51 -19.73 -36.26
C PRO A 630 31.71 -18.72 -37.11
N ALA A 631 32.24 -17.48 -37.20
CA ALA A 631 31.58 -16.29 -37.75
C ALA A 631 30.56 -16.57 -38.88
N GLY A 632 29.27 -16.47 -38.56
CA GLY A 632 28.16 -16.79 -39.46
C GLY A 632 26.86 -17.23 -38.77
N GLU A 633 26.88 -17.53 -37.46
CA GLU A 633 25.69 -17.70 -36.63
C GLU A 633 25.34 -16.35 -35.97
N GLU A 634 24.05 -16.02 -35.90
CA GLU A 634 23.55 -14.62 -35.86
C GLU A 634 23.27 -14.08 -34.44
N TYR A 635 23.65 -14.82 -33.40
CA TYR A 635 23.53 -14.46 -31.99
C TYR A 635 24.92 -14.45 -31.35
N GLU A 636 25.27 -13.36 -30.68
CA GLU A 636 26.44 -13.30 -29.79
C GLU A 636 25.94 -13.56 -28.37
N ASP A 637 26.36 -14.68 -27.75
CA ASP A 637 25.94 -15.08 -26.41
C ASP A 637 26.53 -14.18 -25.31
N HIS A 638 26.12 -12.92 -25.24
CA HIS A 638 26.55 -11.98 -24.21
C HIS A 638 25.97 -12.35 -22.84
N HIS A 639 26.81 -12.40 -21.81
CA HIS A 639 26.42 -12.90 -20.48
C HIS A 639 26.63 -11.86 -19.38
N GLN A 640 25.56 -11.51 -18.66
CA GLN A 640 25.62 -10.67 -17.47
C GLN A 640 26.19 -11.42 -16.27
N LEU A 641 27.07 -10.78 -15.48
CA LEU A 641 27.39 -11.22 -14.13
C LEU A 641 26.24 -10.87 -13.18
N ILE A 642 25.59 -11.88 -12.62
CA ILE A 642 24.46 -11.71 -11.70
C ILE A 642 24.92 -11.78 -10.23
N LEU A 643 25.67 -12.82 -9.89
CA LEU A 643 26.08 -13.12 -8.51
C LEU A 643 27.56 -13.52 -8.42
N THR A 644 28.24 -13.05 -7.37
CA THR A 644 29.52 -13.61 -6.90
C THR A 644 29.34 -14.15 -5.47
N LEU A 645 29.66 -15.42 -5.24
CA LEU A 645 29.48 -16.16 -3.99
C LEU A 645 30.84 -16.68 -3.46
N ASP A 646 31.12 -16.53 -2.17
CA ASP A 646 32.30 -17.09 -1.50
C ASP A 646 31.91 -18.36 -0.72
N PHE A 647 32.43 -19.51 -1.15
CA PHE A 647 32.13 -20.78 -0.48
C PHE A 647 32.74 -20.87 0.92
N SER A 648 33.80 -20.12 1.24
CA SER A 648 34.38 -20.10 2.60
C SER A 648 33.50 -19.37 3.62
N ALA A 649 32.48 -18.63 3.15
CA ALA A 649 31.45 -18.02 3.98
C ALA A 649 30.18 -18.90 4.14
N VAL A 650 30.04 -19.98 3.36
CA VAL A 650 28.93 -20.94 3.47
C VAL A 650 29.16 -21.87 4.66
N PRO A 651 28.27 -21.95 5.67
CA PRO A 651 28.51 -22.80 6.84
C PRO A 651 28.43 -24.31 6.52
N ASP A 652 29.31 -25.09 7.14
CA ASP A 652 29.30 -26.56 7.09
C ASP A 652 27.89 -27.11 7.40
N GLY A 653 27.32 -27.89 6.47
CA GLY A 653 26.01 -28.51 6.63
C GLY A 653 24.80 -27.59 6.40
N ALA A 654 24.98 -26.34 5.98
CA ALA A 654 23.88 -25.44 5.64
C ALA A 654 23.12 -25.86 4.36
N THR A 655 23.72 -26.71 3.52
CA THR A 655 23.06 -27.38 2.38
C THR A 655 23.47 -28.87 2.37
N ASP A 656 22.78 -29.70 1.57
CA ASP A 656 23.18 -31.09 1.31
C ASP A 656 24.09 -31.24 0.06
N LEU A 657 24.54 -30.12 -0.52
CA LEU A 657 25.38 -30.09 -1.71
C LEU A 657 26.85 -30.39 -1.35
N PRO A 658 27.60 -31.13 -2.19
CA PRO A 658 29.04 -31.34 -2.03
C PRO A 658 29.84 -30.11 -2.50
N LEU A 659 29.60 -28.95 -1.87
CA LEU A 659 30.27 -27.69 -2.21
C LEU A 659 31.79 -27.76 -1.96
N PRO A 660 32.61 -27.01 -2.72
CA PRO A 660 33.98 -26.69 -2.31
C PRO A 660 33.99 -26.01 -0.93
N PRO A 661 35.01 -26.26 -0.08
CA PRO A 661 35.16 -25.57 1.21
C PRO A 661 35.75 -24.16 1.07
N ASP A 662 36.13 -23.77 -0.14
CA ASP A 662 36.88 -22.56 -0.45
C ASP A 662 36.70 -22.11 -1.90
N GLY A 663 37.06 -20.86 -2.18
CA GLY A 663 37.01 -20.26 -3.51
C GLY A 663 35.69 -19.55 -3.81
N THR A 664 35.64 -18.93 -4.98
CA THR A 664 34.57 -18.02 -5.37
C THR A 664 33.84 -18.56 -6.59
N LEU A 665 32.51 -18.56 -6.56
CA LEU A 665 31.64 -18.90 -7.67
C LEU A 665 31.00 -17.63 -8.25
N LEU A 666 31.12 -17.42 -9.55
CA LEU A 666 30.44 -16.37 -10.30
C LEU A 666 29.33 -17.01 -11.14
N LEU A 667 28.11 -16.46 -11.09
CA LEU A 667 26.95 -16.93 -11.86
C LEU A 667 26.56 -15.94 -12.94
N PHE A 668 26.28 -16.47 -14.13
CA PHE A 668 26.02 -15.71 -15.34
C PHE A 668 24.73 -16.16 -16.05
N VAL A 669 24.11 -15.24 -16.78
CA VAL A 669 22.95 -15.46 -17.66
C VAL A 669 23.00 -14.49 -18.85
N ASN A 670 22.54 -14.90 -20.03
CA ASN A 670 22.18 -13.98 -21.11
C ASN A 670 20.86 -13.28 -20.72
N ALA A 671 20.88 -11.95 -20.61
CA ALA A 671 19.72 -11.15 -20.16
C ALA A 671 18.89 -10.52 -21.31
N ASP A 672 19.24 -10.83 -22.57
CA ASP A 672 18.33 -10.70 -23.73
C ASP A 672 17.17 -11.73 -23.62
N LEU A 673 17.45 -12.87 -22.98
CA LEU A 673 16.56 -14.03 -22.75
C LEU A 673 16.06 -14.75 -24.03
N GLU A 674 16.12 -14.12 -25.21
CA GLU A 674 15.92 -14.78 -26.51
C GLU A 674 17.21 -15.46 -27.04
N PRO A 675 17.09 -16.55 -27.84
CA PRO A 675 15.88 -17.34 -28.08
C PRO A 675 15.49 -18.21 -26.86
N TRP A 676 16.45 -18.46 -25.96
CA TRP A 676 16.31 -19.03 -24.63
C TRP A 676 17.47 -18.52 -23.76
N PRO A 677 17.33 -18.43 -22.43
CA PRO A 677 18.40 -17.92 -21.57
C PRO A 677 19.57 -18.90 -21.45
N ALA A 678 20.56 -18.71 -22.33
CA ALA A 678 21.91 -19.20 -22.14
C ALA A 678 22.50 -18.67 -20.81
N GLY A 679 23.46 -19.39 -20.25
CA GLY A 679 24.06 -19.02 -18.98
C GLY A 679 25.18 -19.96 -18.57
N GLY A 680 25.74 -19.72 -17.39
CA GLY A 680 26.77 -20.60 -16.85
C GLY A 680 27.32 -20.16 -15.50
N ALA A 681 28.41 -20.81 -15.09
CA ALA A 681 29.09 -20.50 -13.85
C ALA A 681 30.61 -20.61 -14.00
N VAL A 682 31.33 -19.75 -13.28
CA VAL A 682 32.80 -19.77 -13.21
C VAL A 682 33.22 -19.93 -11.76
N TYR A 683 33.98 -20.99 -11.47
CA TYR A 683 34.58 -21.19 -10.16
C TYR A 683 36.07 -20.85 -10.16
N VAL A 684 36.45 -19.91 -9.29
CA VAL A 684 37.82 -19.49 -9.04
C VAL A 684 38.30 -20.11 -7.72
N PRO A 685 39.24 -21.08 -7.75
CA PRO A 685 39.80 -21.68 -6.54
C PRO A 685 40.49 -20.65 -5.64
N ALA A 686 40.44 -20.85 -4.32
CA ALA A 686 41.08 -19.95 -3.37
C ALA A 686 42.59 -19.79 -3.62
N GLY A 687 43.07 -18.55 -3.62
CA GLY A 687 44.48 -18.20 -3.84
C GLY A 687 44.91 -18.12 -5.31
N VAL A 688 44.01 -18.34 -6.28
CA VAL A 688 44.25 -17.99 -7.69
C VAL A 688 44.21 -16.46 -7.84
N PRO A 689 45.18 -15.82 -8.53
CA PRO A 689 45.14 -14.38 -8.77
C PRO A 689 44.02 -14.03 -9.77
N VAL A 690 43.32 -12.93 -9.48
CA VAL A 690 42.25 -12.36 -10.30
C VAL A 690 42.53 -10.90 -10.61
N GLU A 691 42.05 -10.44 -11.75
CA GLU A 691 42.05 -9.03 -12.15
C GLU A 691 40.60 -8.56 -12.35
N GLU A 692 40.37 -7.27 -12.11
CA GLU A 692 39.06 -6.63 -12.34
C GLU A 692 38.89 -6.37 -13.84
N ARG A 693 37.80 -6.86 -14.43
CA ARG A 693 37.46 -6.66 -15.83
C ARG A 693 36.39 -5.59 -16.00
N GLU A 694 36.61 -4.73 -16.99
CA GLU A 694 35.59 -3.81 -17.50
C GLU A 694 34.56 -4.64 -18.27
N SER A 695 33.34 -4.72 -17.73
CA SER A 695 32.19 -5.33 -18.39
C SER A 695 31.38 -4.21 -19.03
N SER A 696 31.38 -4.13 -20.35
CA SER A 696 30.50 -3.23 -21.13
C SER A 696 29.85 -4.07 -22.24
N PRO A 697 28.73 -4.74 -21.93
CA PRO A 697 28.00 -5.55 -22.90
C PRO A 697 27.17 -4.66 -23.84
N ASP A 698 27.03 -5.06 -25.10
CA ASP A 698 26.32 -4.30 -26.14
C ASP A 698 25.15 -5.14 -26.68
N TYR A 699 24.13 -5.37 -25.84
CA TYR A 699 22.93 -6.16 -26.14
C TYR A 699 21.67 -5.56 -25.46
N GLU A 700 20.48 -5.86 -25.98
CA GLU A 700 19.20 -5.39 -25.41
C GLU A 700 18.81 -6.24 -24.18
N ILE A 701 18.36 -5.62 -23.08
CA ILE A 701 17.97 -6.36 -21.87
C ILE A 701 16.46 -6.37 -21.70
N TYR A 702 15.90 -7.54 -21.38
CA TYR A 702 14.49 -7.67 -21.04
C TYR A 702 14.09 -6.79 -19.84
N GLU A 703 13.21 -5.81 -20.10
CA GLU A 703 12.69 -4.79 -19.16
C GLU A 703 13.69 -3.76 -18.58
N TYR A 704 14.92 -3.65 -19.09
CA TYR A 704 15.89 -2.60 -18.68
C TYR A 704 16.34 -1.70 -19.84
N ASP A 705 16.63 -0.42 -19.55
CA ASP A 705 17.15 0.55 -20.54
C ASP A 705 18.61 0.25 -20.98
N SER A 706 19.41 -0.45 -20.16
CA SER A 706 20.77 -0.90 -20.50
C SER A 706 21.33 -2.01 -19.58
N PRO A 707 22.39 -2.73 -19.98
CA PRO A 707 23.16 -3.62 -19.10
C PRO A 707 23.78 -2.92 -17.88
N GLU A 708 24.24 -1.69 -18.05
CA GLU A 708 24.77 -0.86 -16.96
C GLU A 708 23.72 -0.52 -15.90
N ASP A 709 22.44 -0.39 -16.28
CA ASP A 709 21.32 -0.16 -15.36
C ASP A 709 20.97 -1.43 -14.56
N LEU A 710 20.94 -2.61 -15.19
CA LEU A 710 20.76 -3.89 -14.48
C LEU A 710 21.90 -4.15 -13.47
N ASP A 711 23.16 -3.93 -13.87
CA ASP A 711 24.30 -4.03 -12.97
C ASP A 711 24.26 -2.95 -11.87
N ALA A 712 23.71 -1.76 -12.16
CA ALA A 712 23.48 -0.73 -11.14
C ALA A 712 22.42 -1.12 -10.12
N GLU A 713 21.30 -1.74 -10.53
CA GLU A 713 20.29 -2.27 -9.61
C GLU A 713 20.86 -3.41 -8.75
N LEU A 714 21.51 -4.40 -9.37
CA LEU A 714 22.17 -5.51 -8.67
C LEU A 714 23.18 -4.98 -7.62
N ARG A 715 24.04 -4.03 -7.99
CA ARG A 715 24.96 -3.38 -7.05
C ARG A 715 24.27 -2.53 -5.98
N SER A 716 23.04 -2.05 -6.21
CA SER A 716 22.26 -1.30 -5.22
C SER A 716 21.67 -2.21 -4.12
N ALA A 717 21.36 -3.47 -4.45
CA ALA A 717 20.98 -4.50 -3.48
C ALA A 717 22.17 -4.93 -2.60
N GLY A 718 23.38 -5.01 -3.19
CA GLY A 718 24.64 -5.05 -2.46
C GLY A 718 25.12 -6.43 -2.01
N GLU A 719 25.31 -6.62 -0.70
CA GLU A 719 25.81 -7.88 -0.11
C GLU A 719 24.75 -8.98 -0.15
N LEU A 720 25.05 -10.12 -0.77
CA LEU A 720 24.17 -11.30 -0.66
C LEU A 720 24.30 -11.89 0.74
N ARG A 721 23.17 -11.91 1.46
CA ARG A 721 23.02 -12.49 2.79
C ARG A 721 22.03 -13.65 2.74
N LEU A 722 22.48 -14.84 3.11
CA LEU A 722 21.63 -16.04 3.13
C LEU A 722 21.58 -16.66 4.53
N ALA A 723 20.37 -17.04 4.96
CA ALA A 723 20.10 -17.73 6.23
C ALA A 723 19.73 -19.21 6.00
N PRO A 724 19.91 -20.10 7.01
CA PRO A 724 19.53 -21.51 6.93
C PRO A 724 18.02 -21.74 6.75
N GLY A 725 17.65 -22.29 5.59
CA GLY A 725 16.30 -22.65 5.20
C GLY A 725 16.11 -24.17 5.05
N VAL A 726 14.88 -24.55 4.72
CA VAL A 726 14.50 -25.91 4.33
C VAL A 726 13.50 -25.84 3.18
N SER A 727 13.60 -26.77 2.24
CA SER A 727 12.66 -26.92 1.13
C SER A 727 12.02 -28.31 1.16
N LEU A 728 10.71 -28.35 0.89
CA LEU A 728 10.02 -29.53 0.36
C LEU A 728 9.83 -29.35 -1.16
N PRO A 729 9.54 -30.42 -1.92
CA PRO A 729 9.21 -30.29 -3.33
C PRO A 729 8.00 -29.36 -3.52
N SER A 730 8.12 -28.38 -4.41
CA SER A 730 7.09 -27.38 -4.66
C SER A 730 6.55 -27.40 -6.10
N THR A 731 7.33 -27.98 -7.01
CA THR A 731 7.07 -28.20 -8.43
C THR A 731 5.94 -29.23 -8.67
N PRO A 732 5.35 -29.30 -9.87
CA PRO A 732 4.33 -30.30 -10.20
C PRO A 732 4.88 -31.73 -10.05
N PRO A 733 4.20 -32.63 -9.32
CA PRO A 733 4.62 -34.02 -9.21
C PRO A 733 4.34 -34.77 -10.53
N ASP A 734 5.31 -35.54 -11.00
CA ASP A 734 5.17 -36.41 -12.16
C ASP A 734 4.36 -37.70 -11.82
N ASP A 735 4.03 -38.49 -12.84
CA ASP A 735 3.31 -39.76 -12.69
C ASP A 735 4.00 -40.72 -11.68
N GLU A 736 5.35 -40.73 -11.62
CA GLU A 736 6.06 -41.58 -10.66
C GLU A 736 6.00 -41.03 -9.23
N THR A 737 6.16 -39.70 -9.06
CA THR A 737 6.00 -39.04 -7.76
C THR A 737 4.56 -39.19 -7.24
N LEU A 738 3.54 -39.07 -8.08
CA LEU A 738 2.14 -39.35 -7.72
C LEU A 738 1.92 -40.82 -7.32
N ALA A 739 2.53 -41.77 -8.03
CA ALA A 739 2.49 -43.19 -7.65
C ALA A 739 3.22 -43.47 -6.32
N ARG A 740 4.30 -42.74 -6.02
CA ARG A 740 5.04 -42.82 -4.75
C ARG A 740 4.39 -42.03 -3.61
N HIS A 741 3.63 -40.98 -3.90
CA HIS A 741 3.02 -40.05 -2.94
C HIS A 741 1.60 -39.65 -3.41
N PRO A 742 0.55 -40.44 -3.11
CA PRO A 742 -0.81 -40.24 -3.65
C PRO A 742 -1.54 -38.94 -3.21
N HIS A 743 -0.89 -38.12 -2.38
CA HIS A 743 -1.38 -36.83 -1.91
C HIS A 743 -0.42 -35.67 -2.24
N ALA A 744 0.51 -35.88 -3.19
CA ALA A 744 1.56 -34.92 -3.53
C ALA A 744 1.01 -33.53 -3.87
N GLU A 745 -0.08 -33.42 -4.64
CA GLU A 745 -0.75 -32.15 -4.94
C GLU A 745 -1.17 -31.41 -3.66
N THR A 746 -1.94 -32.06 -2.78
CA THR A 746 -2.39 -31.45 -1.52
C THR A 746 -1.23 -31.10 -0.58
N LEU A 747 -0.14 -31.87 -0.61
CA LEU A 747 1.07 -31.61 0.17
C LEU A 747 1.85 -30.42 -0.41
N ARG A 748 1.98 -30.34 -1.74
CA ARG A 748 2.55 -29.21 -2.47
C ARG A 748 1.80 -27.92 -2.15
N ASP A 749 0.47 -27.95 -2.20
CA ASP A 749 -0.39 -26.81 -1.87
C ASP A 749 -0.18 -26.32 -0.43
N VAL A 750 -0.09 -27.25 0.55
CA VAL A 750 0.25 -26.94 1.96
C VAL A 750 1.61 -26.27 2.08
N TRP A 751 2.58 -26.65 1.26
CA TRP A 751 3.91 -26.04 1.29
C TRP A 751 3.92 -24.67 0.59
N SER A 752 3.19 -24.48 -0.51
CA SER A 752 3.08 -23.17 -1.18
C SER A 752 2.34 -22.11 -0.35
N ASP A 753 1.45 -22.52 0.57
CA ASP A 753 0.85 -21.62 1.57
C ASP A 753 1.91 -21.04 2.56
N GLN A 754 3.12 -21.62 2.62
CA GLN A 754 4.16 -21.26 3.57
C GLN A 754 5.27 -20.43 2.92
N THR A 755 5.11 -19.11 2.96
CA THR A 755 6.16 -18.14 2.62
C THR A 755 6.29 -17.08 3.70
N ASP A 756 7.51 -16.64 4.00
CA ASP A 756 7.77 -15.45 4.80
C ASP A 756 8.07 -14.20 3.94
N GLY A 757 8.07 -14.33 2.62
CA GLY A 757 8.45 -13.24 1.69
C GLY A 757 9.95 -13.03 1.55
N GLY A 758 10.75 -14.07 1.79
CA GLY A 758 12.12 -14.22 1.29
C GLY A 758 12.25 -15.50 0.45
N GLY A 759 13.44 -15.79 -0.06
CA GLY A 759 13.68 -16.88 -1.02
C GLY A 759 13.97 -16.40 -2.45
N ASP A 760 13.96 -15.08 -2.67
CA ASP A 760 14.37 -14.43 -3.93
C ASP A 760 15.73 -14.94 -4.43
N TRP A 761 16.65 -15.25 -3.50
CA TRP A 761 17.82 -16.09 -3.76
C TRP A 761 17.78 -17.34 -2.91
N GLN A 762 18.17 -18.48 -3.50
CA GLN A 762 18.39 -19.74 -2.79
C GLN A 762 19.61 -20.50 -3.35
N LEU A 763 20.31 -21.23 -2.47
CA LEU A 763 21.44 -22.12 -2.77
C LEU A 763 21.13 -23.53 -2.22
N GLY A 764 21.18 -24.54 -3.08
CA GLY A 764 20.70 -25.90 -2.78
C GLY A 764 19.18 -26.02 -2.65
N GLY A 765 18.71 -27.09 -2.02
CA GLY A 765 17.27 -27.38 -1.87
C GLY A 765 16.58 -27.90 -3.14
N HIS A 766 15.25 -27.88 -3.12
CA HIS A 766 14.37 -28.13 -4.29
C HIS A 766 14.02 -26.82 -5.00
N ALA A 767 13.75 -26.88 -6.30
CA ALA A 767 13.34 -25.72 -7.09
C ALA A 767 12.00 -25.14 -6.58
N ALA A 768 11.91 -23.80 -6.59
CA ALA A 768 10.65 -23.10 -6.48
C ALA A 768 9.80 -23.33 -7.74
N ASN A 769 8.50 -23.57 -7.55
CA ASN A 769 7.54 -23.67 -8.64
C ASN A 769 7.29 -22.32 -9.32
N PHE A 770 7.05 -22.37 -10.62
CA PHE A 770 6.58 -21.24 -11.41
C PHE A 770 5.47 -21.73 -12.35
N ASP A 771 4.25 -21.21 -12.19
CA ASP A 771 3.05 -21.46 -13.00
C ASP A 771 2.85 -22.91 -13.52
N ASP A 772 3.22 -23.90 -12.71
CA ASP A 772 3.17 -25.34 -13.00
C ASP A 772 3.92 -25.78 -14.28
N TYR A 773 4.99 -25.06 -14.68
CA TYR A 773 5.83 -25.39 -15.84
C TYR A 773 6.59 -26.73 -15.73
N GLY A 774 6.84 -27.22 -14.51
CA GLY A 774 7.58 -28.46 -14.24
C GLY A 774 8.69 -28.27 -13.22
N ASP A 775 9.58 -29.27 -13.09
CA ASP A 775 10.80 -29.17 -12.28
C ASP A 775 12.04 -28.98 -13.18
N PRO A 776 12.79 -27.88 -13.05
CA PRO A 776 13.94 -27.59 -13.92
C PRO A 776 15.14 -28.52 -13.65
N VAL A 777 15.22 -29.13 -12.46
CA VAL A 777 16.35 -30.00 -12.08
C VAL A 777 16.39 -31.29 -12.91
N PRO A 778 15.33 -32.13 -12.97
CA PRO A 778 15.31 -33.29 -13.85
C PRO A 778 15.17 -32.90 -15.33
N ALA A 779 14.56 -31.75 -15.66
CA ALA A 779 14.50 -31.26 -17.03
C ALA A 779 15.90 -31.02 -17.63
N SER A 780 16.86 -30.59 -16.79
CA SER A 780 18.27 -30.38 -17.19
C SER A 780 18.96 -31.67 -17.67
N ALA A 781 18.45 -32.85 -17.34
CA ALA A 781 18.99 -34.13 -17.79
C ALA A 781 18.65 -34.49 -19.25
N TYR A 782 17.72 -33.76 -19.87
CA TYR A 782 17.19 -33.96 -21.23
C TYR A 782 17.54 -32.79 -22.16
N PRO A 783 18.83 -32.63 -22.55
CA PRO A 783 19.27 -31.56 -23.45
C PRO A 783 18.73 -31.71 -24.89
N GLU A 784 19.00 -30.70 -25.71
CA GLU A 784 18.52 -30.63 -27.11
C GLU A 784 19.00 -31.78 -28.02
N VAL A 785 18.42 -31.84 -29.23
CA VAL A 785 18.49 -32.96 -30.18
C VAL A 785 19.91 -33.17 -30.75
N GLY A 786 20.74 -33.84 -29.98
CA GLY A 786 22.11 -34.23 -30.35
C GLY A 786 23.00 -34.59 -29.16
N GLU A 787 22.66 -34.12 -27.96
CA GLU A 787 23.45 -34.33 -26.76
C GLU A 787 23.14 -35.66 -26.03
N GLN A 788 23.97 -35.99 -25.03
CA GLN A 788 23.86 -37.22 -24.27
C GLN A 788 22.95 -37.02 -23.05
N VAL A 789 21.77 -37.63 -23.09
CA VAL A 789 20.86 -37.75 -21.94
C VAL A 789 21.61 -38.32 -20.72
N THR A 790 21.41 -37.69 -19.57
CA THR A 790 21.97 -38.09 -18.27
C THR A 790 20.87 -38.64 -17.37
N ASP A 791 21.22 -39.14 -16.17
CA ASP A 791 20.24 -39.63 -15.20
C ASP A 791 19.63 -38.43 -14.44
N PRO A 792 18.29 -38.22 -14.45
CA PRO A 792 17.67 -37.12 -13.73
C PRO A 792 17.96 -37.11 -12.21
N ASP A 793 18.14 -38.29 -11.59
CA ASP A 793 18.43 -38.42 -10.16
C ASP A 793 19.86 -37.95 -9.77
N ASP A 794 20.76 -37.79 -10.75
CA ASP A 794 22.11 -37.25 -10.52
C ASP A 794 22.14 -35.71 -10.46
N TRP A 795 21.08 -35.02 -10.89
CA TRP A 795 21.02 -33.55 -10.95
C TRP A 795 20.60 -32.91 -9.61
N VAL A 796 21.15 -31.72 -9.35
CA VAL A 796 20.79 -30.89 -8.20
C VAL A 796 20.66 -29.42 -8.61
N LEU A 797 19.73 -28.71 -7.99
CA LEU A 797 19.72 -27.25 -7.98
C LEU A 797 20.99 -26.75 -7.26
N LEU A 798 21.81 -25.98 -7.98
CA LEU A 798 22.95 -25.27 -7.40
C LEU A 798 22.45 -23.98 -6.75
N ALA A 799 21.77 -23.13 -7.53
CA ALA A 799 21.17 -21.88 -7.07
C ALA A 799 19.90 -21.54 -7.87
N GLN A 800 19.03 -20.69 -7.33
CA GLN A 800 17.93 -20.04 -8.06
C GLN A 800 17.85 -18.54 -7.73
N TRP A 801 17.26 -17.76 -8.64
CA TRP A 801 16.99 -16.34 -8.48
C TRP A 801 15.62 -15.95 -9.04
N VAL A 802 14.82 -15.28 -8.21
CA VAL A 802 13.61 -14.54 -8.62
C VAL A 802 14.06 -13.11 -8.94
N GLY A 803 14.37 -12.86 -10.21
CA GLY A 803 15.12 -11.68 -10.66
C GLY A 803 14.37 -10.81 -11.65
N PHE A 804 14.25 -11.28 -12.89
CA PHE A 804 13.45 -10.59 -13.91
C PHE A 804 11.95 -10.75 -13.59
N PRO A 805 11.13 -9.71 -13.82
CA PRO A 805 9.69 -9.76 -13.56
C PRO A 805 9.01 -10.97 -14.22
N MET A 806 8.04 -11.56 -13.51
CA MET A 806 7.32 -12.76 -13.94
C MET A 806 8.22 -13.94 -14.37
N SER A 807 9.38 -14.14 -13.72
CA SER A 807 10.27 -15.27 -13.99
C SER A 807 11.00 -15.82 -12.75
N ILE A 808 11.57 -17.01 -12.88
CA ILE A 808 12.59 -17.57 -11.99
C ILE A 808 13.71 -18.18 -12.84
N LEU A 809 14.96 -17.85 -12.52
CA LEU A 809 16.17 -18.45 -13.06
C LEU A 809 16.71 -19.55 -12.14
N TYR A 810 17.20 -20.63 -12.73
CA TYR A 810 17.74 -21.79 -12.03
C TYR A 810 19.09 -22.19 -12.63
N TRP A 811 20.13 -22.30 -11.80
CA TRP A 811 21.41 -22.91 -12.14
C TRP A 811 21.43 -24.34 -11.59
N THR A 812 21.58 -25.33 -12.47
CA THR A 812 21.55 -26.76 -12.16
C THR A 812 22.88 -27.42 -12.52
N ILE A 813 23.24 -28.50 -11.83
CA ILE A 813 24.50 -29.24 -12.06
C ILE A 813 24.35 -30.69 -11.61
N THR A 814 25.12 -31.64 -12.16
CA THR A 814 25.18 -32.98 -11.56
C THR A 814 25.93 -32.97 -10.23
N ARG A 815 25.53 -33.83 -9.29
CA ARG A 815 26.17 -33.96 -7.98
C ARG A 815 27.63 -34.44 -8.10
N GLN A 816 27.95 -35.18 -9.17
CA GLN A 816 29.32 -35.58 -9.51
C GLN A 816 30.16 -34.41 -10.04
N ASP A 817 29.60 -33.56 -10.90
CA ASP A 817 30.29 -32.38 -11.45
C ASP A 817 30.61 -31.35 -10.37
N LEU A 818 29.65 -31.10 -9.48
CA LEU A 818 29.83 -30.21 -8.33
C LEU A 818 30.96 -30.70 -7.41
N ALA A 819 30.96 -31.99 -7.05
CA ALA A 819 32.03 -32.61 -6.26
C ALA A 819 33.40 -32.61 -6.98
N ALA A 820 33.40 -32.69 -8.32
CA ALA A 820 34.59 -32.60 -9.17
C ALA A 820 35.03 -31.15 -9.47
N ARG A 821 34.29 -30.13 -8.98
CA ARG A 821 34.46 -28.70 -9.27
C ARG A 821 34.36 -28.33 -10.76
N ARG A 822 33.60 -29.11 -11.55
CA ARG A 822 33.35 -28.89 -12.99
C ARG A 822 32.18 -27.94 -13.22
N PHE A 823 32.35 -26.68 -12.82
CA PHE A 823 31.33 -25.65 -13.00
C PHE A 823 31.15 -25.22 -14.47
N ASP A 824 32.01 -25.69 -15.39
CA ASP A 824 31.79 -25.72 -16.85
C ASP A 824 30.60 -26.61 -17.28
N ARG A 825 29.94 -27.28 -16.34
CA ARG A 825 28.77 -28.15 -16.52
C ARG A 825 27.53 -27.66 -15.77
N VAL A 826 27.49 -26.37 -15.42
CA VAL A 826 26.25 -25.74 -14.95
C VAL A 826 25.34 -25.46 -16.14
N THR A 827 24.14 -26.03 -16.13
CA THR A 827 23.05 -25.67 -17.03
C THR A 827 22.25 -24.54 -16.40
N VAL A 828 21.71 -23.64 -17.23
CA VAL A 828 20.80 -22.58 -16.79
C VAL A 828 19.44 -22.81 -17.43
N GLN A 829 18.38 -22.59 -16.66
CA GLN A 829 17.00 -22.64 -17.12
C GLN A 829 16.23 -21.45 -16.55
N MET A 830 15.17 -21.05 -17.25
CA MET A 830 14.20 -20.07 -16.79
C MET A 830 12.80 -20.61 -16.97
N HIS A 831 11.94 -20.36 -15.98
CA HIS A 831 10.50 -20.41 -16.16
C HIS A 831 9.98 -18.98 -16.11
N ALA A 832 9.17 -18.57 -17.08
CA ALA A 832 8.62 -17.23 -17.20
C ALA A 832 7.21 -17.26 -17.84
N ASN A 833 6.43 -16.19 -17.66
CA ASN A 833 5.08 -16.07 -18.24
C ASN A 833 5.12 -15.13 -19.48
N PRO A 834 4.75 -15.60 -20.68
CA PRO A 834 4.90 -14.86 -21.95
C PRO A 834 3.80 -13.84 -22.29
#